data_AF-T0QDS8-F1
#
_entry.id   AF-T0QDS8-F1
#
_cell.length_a   1.000
_cell.length_b   1.000
_cell.length_c   1.000
_cell.angle_alpha   90.00
_cell.angle_beta   90.00
_cell.angle_gamma   90.00
#
_symmetry.space_group_name_H-M   'P 1'
#
loop_
_entity.id
_entity.type
_entity.pdbx_description
1 polymer ?
#
loop_
_entity_poly.entity_id
_entity_poly.type
_entity_poly.pdbx_seq_one_letter_code
_entity_poly.pdbx_strand_id
1 'polypeptide(L)'
;MLVLWLAAVLAAVLETAAQTTSPSVFEARRLNKCLDADWVAATAKRLNLDPDALDGQRRRANPLLRQGLREPRFTLNDPRQHSPGAFQPGCFKSRQSIHGIGERVFPNGSVASTGSWNGSFVLEYNTWQSQTLTASIISILVSEVVGYPVSFFKTSGGLGVTERMSSVGAGVCTPSHVSPEVWTSSKMALLNVYANETSSSSIGYNGQSGLYTLKANVEEALKGPTSTVGTFSRIYSADWWRDYALGSDLINFYSMANFDLSQVGQKSACPDGTYGCLNGCSQTAACTAALAQGKTCMLVAGQYGTDDQGYLQSAIGNNNIPARFCYSGYAPTGSLVTSTMASGGAITFYHYEPDIFHFANPDKFVRISLPRPKPEMVALATGQFGSNGFGLPSPDPVSVDFPEQALMKYYSNYLLDSTNLNNFLRKFQLTKLDINNLLLAYASNASNAALPDVEYAVACDWVKKNYAKWYLWVDRLPLCTMGTNVRYSFSNCNSSSQPRAVTFAWTTPDPANSSQPYDCDGGFGTLPSPFYTSRSCEWLAANTALWGLWLTSPPTCDLSFYNYSVSECTSSSIRNVEFFWLLPSATNYLVSGECINGVSLPSNTTVACDYVPTFSGVYTGIATITVIVLVILVVFVALVLKFREKPVIKRSQWHLLLLLLLGGILICAYVLLGAGAPSNFLCGARPFVGSLGYTLCFGSLLVKSLRVYLVFENKAMKKRVVSVWRMLNILSAIVGVDIGIIVVWLLAEFPGPSTFAAAASEFTGTVVHVECHSSSFIFPVLSIFWKAVVTFVGLYVSFLIRHVSGDFQESIWIFSASCVVLVGSLLMMTMAYLVALPAAAAYGFLSAITLFCTIVTMTLMLGPKFTRLNREDLTTDTTGATNGTKATKGSKTSKTSMVNSSAISASRVVSSARGHDVQPH
;
A
#
# COMPACT_ATOMS: atom_id res chain seq x y z
N MET A 1 -52.75 13.50 11.49
CA MET A 1 -53.30 12.45 10.61
C MET A 1 -53.39 12.87 9.15
N LEU A 2 -54.13 13.93 8.78
CA LEU A 2 -54.38 14.30 7.37
C LEU A 2 -53.12 14.31 6.46
N VAL A 3 -52.01 14.87 6.93
CA VAL A 3 -50.73 14.95 6.19
C VAL A 3 -50.13 13.57 5.88
N LEU A 4 -50.23 12.60 6.81
CA LEU A 4 -49.78 11.22 6.58
C LEU A 4 -50.66 10.50 5.56
N TRP A 5 -51.97 10.80 5.57
CA TRP A 5 -52.90 10.26 4.57
C TRP A 5 -52.64 10.86 3.18
N LEU A 6 -52.39 12.17 3.09
CA LEU A 6 -51.98 12.84 1.86
C LEU A 6 -50.63 12.31 1.34
N ALA A 7 -49.66 12.04 2.22
CA ALA A 7 -48.38 11.44 1.83
C ALA A 7 -48.54 10.00 1.31
N ALA A 8 -49.37 9.18 1.97
CA ALA A 8 -49.67 7.82 1.53
C ALA A 8 -50.45 7.79 0.20
N VAL A 9 -51.39 8.73 0.00
CA VAL A 9 -52.11 8.89 -1.28
C VAL A 9 -51.17 9.42 -2.37
N LEU A 10 -50.26 10.34 -2.08
CA LEU A 10 -49.23 10.76 -3.06
C LEU A 10 -48.32 9.60 -3.45
N ALA A 11 -47.86 8.79 -2.49
CA ALA A 11 -47.05 7.62 -2.75
C ALA A 11 -47.79 6.60 -3.62
N ALA A 12 -49.03 6.25 -3.27
CA ALA A 12 -49.86 5.34 -4.05
C ALA A 12 -50.15 5.87 -5.46
N VAL A 13 -50.44 7.17 -5.62
CA VAL A 13 -50.64 7.80 -6.93
C VAL A 13 -49.35 7.78 -7.76
N LEU A 14 -48.19 8.06 -7.17
CA LEU A 14 -46.89 7.96 -7.82
C LEU A 14 -46.56 6.52 -8.26
N GLU A 15 -46.86 5.52 -7.43
CA GLU A 15 -46.69 4.10 -7.79
C GLU A 15 -47.64 3.68 -8.92
N THR A 16 -48.90 4.13 -8.92
CA THR A 16 -49.84 3.86 -10.04
C THR A 16 -49.48 4.56 -11.36
N ALA A 17 -48.58 5.55 -11.34
CA ALA A 17 -48.13 6.28 -12.52
C ALA A 17 -46.83 5.72 -13.14
N ALA A 18 -46.19 4.73 -12.51
CA ALA A 18 -44.94 4.14 -12.96
C ALA A 18 -45.15 3.23 -14.20
N GLN A 19 -45.15 3.82 -15.40
CA GLN A 19 -45.26 3.06 -16.65
C GLN A 19 -44.18 1.97 -16.75
N THR A 20 -44.60 0.75 -17.09
CA THR A 20 -43.70 -0.40 -17.22
C THR A 20 -42.72 -0.21 -18.37
N THR A 21 -41.42 -0.17 -18.05
CA THR A 21 -40.35 -0.01 -19.04
C THR A 21 -39.66 -1.34 -19.33
N SER A 22 -39.28 -1.54 -20.59
CA SER A 22 -38.49 -2.69 -21.07
C SER A 22 -37.08 -2.27 -21.47
N PRO A 23 -36.12 -3.21 -21.59
CA PRO A 23 -34.87 -2.95 -22.30
C PRO A 23 -35.14 -2.44 -23.73
N SER A 24 -34.27 -1.58 -24.26
CA SER A 24 -34.30 -1.20 -25.67
C SER A 24 -33.81 -2.34 -26.57
N VAL A 25 -33.96 -2.19 -27.90
CA VAL A 25 -33.34 -3.11 -28.87
C VAL A 25 -31.81 -3.11 -28.72
N PHE A 26 -31.18 -1.95 -28.54
CA PHE A 26 -29.72 -1.85 -28.33
C PHE A 26 -29.26 -2.47 -27.00
N GLU A 27 -30.10 -2.46 -25.96
CA GLU A 27 -29.85 -3.19 -24.72
C GLU A 27 -30.04 -4.70 -24.89
N ALA A 28 -31.07 -5.13 -25.64
CA ALA A 28 -31.29 -6.53 -25.98
C ALA A 28 -30.08 -7.13 -26.74
N ARG A 29 -29.41 -6.35 -27.60
CA ARG A 29 -28.14 -6.75 -28.26
C ARG A 29 -26.97 -7.05 -27.31
N ARG A 30 -27.04 -6.59 -26.05
CA ARG A 30 -26.01 -6.83 -25.00
C ARG A 30 -26.38 -7.98 -24.07
N LEU A 31 -27.68 -8.11 -23.79
CA LEU A 31 -28.25 -9.08 -22.86
C LEU A 31 -28.44 -10.45 -23.52
N ASN A 32 -28.92 -10.48 -24.77
CA ASN A 32 -28.84 -11.66 -25.61
C ASN A 32 -27.36 -11.89 -25.93
N LYS A 33 -26.79 -13.00 -25.44
CA LYS A 33 -25.41 -13.39 -25.76
C LYS A 33 -25.43 -14.32 -26.96
N CYS A 34 -24.72 -13.95 -28.01
CA CYS A 34 -24.61 -14.74 -29.22
C CYS A 34 -23.84 -16.05 -28.97
N LEU A 35 -22.72 -16.00 -28.26
CA LEU A 35 -21.82 -17.14 -28.07
C LEU A 35 -22.31 -18.02 -26.91
N ASP A 36 -23.35 -18.80 -27.16
CA ASP A 36 -23.94 -19.76 -26.21
C ASP A 36 -23.13 -21.06 -26.06
N ALA A 37 -23.52 -21.87 -25.06
CA ALA A 37 -22.88 -23.15 -24.76
C ALA A 37 -22.96 -24.15 -25.92
N ASP A 38 -24.09 -24.16 -26.64
CA ASP A 38 -24.31 -25.04 -27.79
C ASP A 38 -23.39 -24.69 -28.95
N TRP A 39 -23.16 -23.39 -29.21
CA TRP A 39 -22.15 -22.95 -30.18
C TRP A 39 -20.73 -23.39 -29.80
N VAL A 40 -20.35 -23.33 -28.51
CA VAL A 40 -19.05 -23.82 -28.04
C VAL A 40 -18.92 -25.32 -28.32
N ALA A 41 -19.90 -26.13 -27.88
CA ALA A 41 -19.88 -27.58 -28.06
C ALA A 41 -19.87 -27.98 -29.56
N ALA A 42 -20.68 -27.31 -30.38
CA ALA A 42 -20.73 -27.54 -31.82
C ALA A 42 -19.42 -27.14 -32.53
N THR A 43 -18.81 -26.02 -32.14
CA THR A 43 -17.55 -25.54 -32.75
C THR A 43 -16.35 -26.37 -32.29
N ALA A 44 -16.29 -26.75 -31.01
CA ALA A 44 -15.31 -27.69 -30.48
C ALA A 44 -15.32 -29.02 -31.24
N LYS A 45 -16.50 -29.64 -31.37
CA LYS A 45 -16.70 -30.88 -32.14
C LYS A 45 -16.35 -30.73 -33.62
N ARG A 46 -16.75 -29.62 -34.26
CA ARG A 46 -16.50 -29.35 -35.68
C ARG A 46 -15.03 -29.12 -36.02
N LEU A 47 -14.24 -28.58 -35.09
CA LEU A 47 -12.82 -28.27 -35.29
C LEU A 47 -11.88 -29.29 -34.62
N ASN A 48 -12.42 -30.29 -33.92
CA ASN A 48 -11.67 -31.24 -33.09
C ASN A 48 -10.76 -30.52 -32.07
N LEU A 49 -11.32 -29.54 -31.36
CA LEU A 49 -10.65 -28.73 -30.34
C LEU A 49 -11.28 -28.96 -28.97
N ASP A 50 -10.45 -29.01 -27.94
CA ASP A 50 -10.86 -29.01 -26.53
C ASP A 50 -10.94 -27.55 -25.99
N PRO A 51 -12.10 -27.09 -25.49
CA PRO A 51 -12.26 -25.76 -24.87
C PRO A 51 -11.47 -25.52 -23.57
N ASP A 52 -11.20 -26.58 -22.81
CA ASP A 52 -10.63 -26.52 -21.46
C ASP A 52 -9.19 -27.06 -21.39
N ALA A 53 -8.66 -27.60 -22.49
CA ALA A 53 -7.24 -27.93 -22.63
C ALA A 53 -6.33 -26.74 -22.25
N LEU A 54 -5.23 -27.03 -21.56
CA LEU A 54 -4.24 -26.05 -21.11
C LEU A 54 -2.91 -26.19 -21.85
N ASP A 55 -2.17 -25.09 -21.99
CA ASP A 55 -0.80 -25.07 -22.49
C ASP A 55 0.26 -25.24 -21.37
N GLY A 56 1.54 -25.32 -21.76
CA GLY A 56 2.66 -25.46 -20.82
C GLY A 56 2.87 -24.28 -19.86
N GLN A 57 2.16 -23.16 -20.04
CA GLN A 57 2.13 -22.01 -19.11
C GLN A 57 0.83 -21.96 -18.28
N ARG A 58 0.03 -23.03 -18.32
CA ARG A 58 -1.32 -23.16 -17.72
C ARG A 58 -2.34 -22.14 -18.25
N ARG A 59 -2.14 -21.61 -19.46
CA ARG A 59 -3.19 -20.84 -20.17
C ARG A 59 -4.19 -21.76 -20.82
N ARG A 60 -5.39 -21.29 -21.13
CA ARG A 60 -6.28 -22.02 -22.06
C ARG A 60 -5.61 -22.17 -23.43
N ALA A 61 -5.60 -23.38 -23.99
CA ALA A 61 -5.12 -23.64 -25.34
C ALA A 61 -6.00 -22.92 -26.37
N ASN A 62 -7.33 -22.95 -26.17
CA ASN A 62 -8.35 -22.32 -27.03
C ASN A 62 -9.13 -21.21 -26.28
N PRO A 63 -8.50 -20.10 -25.86
CA PRO A 63 -9.07 -19.15 -24.89
C PRO A 63 -10.32 -18.40 -25.38
N LEU A 64 -10.61 -18.44 -26.69
CA LEU A 64 -11.75 -17.80 -27.33
C LEU A 64 -12.89 -18.79 -27.64
N LEU A 65 -12.68 -20.10 -27.45
CA LEU A 65 -13.68 -21.15 -27.66
C LEU A 65 -14.46 -21.38 -26.36
N ARG A 66 -15.28 -20.41 -25.98
CA ARG A 66 -16.02 -20.39 -24.70
C ARG A 66 -17.29 -19.55 -24.82
N GLN A 67 -18.17 -19.65 -23.82
CA GLN A 67 -19.36 -18.79 -23.77
C GLN A 67 -18.98 -17.30 -23.79
N GLY A 68 -19.82 -16.50 -24.42
CA GLY A 68 -19.68 -15.04 -24.47
C GLY A 68 -19.65 -14.43 -23.07
N LEU A 69 -18.76 -13.44 -22.90
CA LEU A 69 -18.60 -12.73 -21.63
C LEU A 69 -19.93 -12.12 -21.18
N ARG A 70 -20.33 -12.45 -19.95
CA ARG A 70 -21.56 -11.95 -19.33
C ARG A 70 -21.36 -10.50 -18.93
N GLU A 71 -20.35 -10.26 -18.11
CA GLU A 71 -19.88 -8.95 -17.66
C GLU A 71 -18.65 -8.46 -18.45
N PRO A 72 -18.45 -7.13 -18.60
CA PRO A 72 -17.23 -6.59 -19.19
C PRO A 72 -15.98 -6.87 -18.34
N ARG A 73 -14.86 -7.08 -19.01
CA ARG A 73 -13.51 -7.22 -18.43
C ARG A 73 -12.79 -5.90 -18.25
N PHE A 74 -13.01 -4.99 -19.19
CA PHE A 74 -12.24 -3.76 -19.35
C PHE A 74 -13.20 -2.58 -19.50
N THR A 75 -12.84 -1.45 -18.88
CA THR A 75 -13.48 -0.15 -19.13
C THR A 75 -12.56 0.72 -19.98
N LEU A 76 -13.15 1.56 -20.82
CA LEU A 76 -12.41 2.48 -21.67
C LEU A 76 -12.16 3.81 -20.95
N ASN A 77 -10.90 4.24 -20.85
CA ASN A 77 -10.54 5.49 -20.17
C ASN A 77 -10.54 6.68 -21.16
N ASP A 78 -11.73 7.15 -21.54
CA ASP A 78 -11.86 8.39 -22.34
C ASP A 78 -12.37 9.56 -21.45
N PRO A 79 -11.56 10.62 -21.24
CA PRO A 79 -11.97 11.81 -20.49
C PRO A 79 -13.19 12.54 -21.07
N ARG A 80 -13.42 12.45 -22.38
CA ARG A 80 -14.54 13.14 -23.07
C ARG A 80 -15.89 12.59 -22.62
N GLN A 81 -15.99 11.29 -22.33
CA GLN A 81 -17.21 10.68 -21.79
C GLN A 81 -17.62 11.25 -20.42
N HIS A 82 -16.63 11.62 -19.62
CA HIS A 82 -16.78 12.13 -18.27
C HIS A 82 -17.04 13.65 -18.24
N SER A 83 -17.02 14.31 -19.40
CA SER A 83 -17.38 15.73 -19.53
C SER A 83 -18.88 15.94 -19.25
N PRO A 84 -19.28 16.89 -18.39
CA PRO A 84 -20.69 17.23 -18.19
C PRO A 84 -21.42 17.68 -19.47
N GLY A 85 -20.69 18.10 -20.50
CA GLY A 85 -21.24 18.50 -21.80
C GLY A 85 -21.49 17.34 -22.78
N ALA A 86 -20.96 16.13 -22.51
CA ALA A 86 -21.10 15.01 -23.43
C ALA A 86 -22.54 14.47 -23.47
N PHE A 87 -23.03 14.20 -24.68
CA PHE A 87 -24.36 13.67 -24.98
C PHE A 87 -25.54 14.46 -24.38
N GLN A 88 -25.36 15.76 -24.11
CA GLN A 88 -26.44 16.64 -23.69
C GLN A 88 -27.46 16.86 -24.84
N PRO A 89 -28.74 17.14 -24.54
CA PRO A 89 -29.78 17.30 -25.56
C PRO A 89 -29.44 18.29 -26.69
N GLY A 90 -28.73 19.38 -26.37
CA GLY A 90 -28.29 20.38 -27.36
C GLY A 90 -27.14 19.95 -28.28
N CYS A 91 -26.51 18.80 -28.03
CA CYS A 91 -25.43 18.26 -28.85
C CYS A 91 -25.93 17.44 -30.06
N PHE A 92 -27.16 16.90 -30.01
CA PHE A 92 -27.68 16.03 -31.05
C PHE A 92 -28.20 16.83 -32.25
N LYS A 93 -27.67 16.54 -33.44
CA LYS A 93 -28.26 16.98 -34.71
C LYS A 93 -29.48 16.10 -35.02
N SER A 94 -30.32 16.54 -35.97
CA SER A 94 -31.51 15.76 -36.38
C SER A 94 -31.15 14.30 -36.72
N ARG A 95 -31.97 13.36 -36.23
CA ARG A 95 -31.78 11.89 -36.33
C ARG A 95 -30.53 11.33 -35.61
N GLN A 96 -29.97 12.05 -34.63
CA GLN A 96 -28.92 11.51 -33.75
C GLN A 96 -29.46 11.13 -32.36
N SER A 97 -28.91 10.06 -31.76
CA SER A 97 -29.23 9.62 -30.40
C SER A 97 -28.10 8.76 -29.81
N ILE A 98 -27.94 8.76 -28.49
CA ILE A 98 -27.06 7.84 -27.77
C ILE A 98 -27.88 6.72 -27.12
N HIS A 99 -27.37 5.49 -27.20
CA HIS A 99 -27.96 4.29 -26.63
C HIS A 99 -26.91 3.65 -25.71
N GLY A 100 -26.87 4.08 -24.46
CA GLY A 100 -25.95 3.61 -23.41
C GLY A 100 -26.34 2.27 -22.81
N ILE A 101 -25.53 1.76 -21.89
CA ILE A 101 -25.72 0.50 -21.16
C ILE A 101 -26.88 0.66 -20.16
N GLY A 102 -27.78 -0.31 -20.10
CA GLY A 102 -29.00 -0.24 -19.28
C GLY A 102 -30.09 0.67 -19.87
N GLU A 103 -30.06 0.92 -21.18
CA GLU A 103 -31.09 1.73 -21.85
C GLU A 103 -32.47 1.08 -21.71
N ARG A 104 -33.46 1.89 -21.33
CA ARG A 104 -34.86 1.48 -21.16
C ARG A 104 -35.79 2.33 -22.01
N VAL A 105 -36.82 1.70 -22.54
CA VAL A 105 -37.90 2.32 -23.33
C VAL A 105 -39.26 2.10 -22.67
N PHE A 106 -40.19 3.01 -22.93
CA PHE A 106 -41.61 2.82 -22.66
C PHE A 106 -42.26 1.92 -23.74
N PRO A 107 -43.47 1.37 -23.53
CA PRO A 107 -44.11 0.44 -24.48
C PRO A 107 -44.45 1.05 -25.85
N ASN A 108 -44.41 2.38 -25.98
CA ASN A 108 -44.55 3.12 -27.24
C ASN A 108 -43.21 3.28 -28.02
N GLY A 109 -42.11 2.72 -27.51
CA GLY A 109 -40.77 2.82 -28.10
C GLY A 109 -39.99 4.11 -27.78
N SER A 110 -40.54 5.07 -27.03
CA SER A 110 -39.78 6.24 -26.59
C SER A 110 -38.82 5.92 -25.45
N VAL A 111 -37.64 6.56 -25.45
CA VAL A 111 -36.59 6.34 -24.44
C VAL A 111 -37.05 6.85 -23.07
N ALA A 112 -37.03 5.96 -22.08
CA ALA A 112 -37.31 6.24 -20.67
C ALA A 112 -36.03 6.52 -19.87
N SER A 113 -34.92 5.88 -20.24
CA SER A 113 -33.57 6.17 -19.76
C SER A 113 -32.57 5.82 -20.85
N THR A 114 -31.65 6.73 -21.18
CA THR A 114 -30.61 6.57 -22.20
C THR A 114 -29.50 5.59 -21.80
N GLY A 115 -29.46 5.14 -20.54
CA GLY A 115 -28.39 4.29 -20.02
C GLY A 115 -27.08 5.05 -19.76
N SER A 116 -26.05 4.33 -19.29
CA SER A 116 -24.70 4.89 -19.04
C SER A 116 -23.75 4.62 -20.20
N TRP A 117 -22.97 5.62 -20.59
CA TRP A 117 -21.89 5.49 -21.57
C TRP A 117 -20.48 5.54 -20.95
N ASN A 118 -20.33 5.89 -19.67
CA ASN A 118 -19.01 6.04 -19.05
C ASN A 118 -18.27 4.71 -19.00
N GLY A 119 -17.00 4.70 -19.43
CA GLY A 119 -16.19 3.49 -19.51
C GLY A 119 -16.52 2.59 -20.70
N SER A 120 -17.38 3.04 -21.64
CA SER A 120 -17.90 2.20 -22.71
C SER A 120 -17.35 2.53 -24.10
N PHE A 121 -17.25 1.51 -24.95
CA PHE A 121 -16.93 1.64 -26.36
C PHE A 121 -18.14 2.19 -27.13
N VAL A 122 -18.19 3.52 -27.32
CA VAL A 122 -19.18 4.17 -28.19
C VAL A 122 -18.85 3.89 -29.67
N LEU A 123 -19.68 3.04 -30.29
CA LEU A 123 -19.66 2.63 -31.69
C LEU A 123 -20.72 3.40 -32.48
N GLU A 124 -20.38 3.91 -33.67
CA GLU A 124 -21.37 4.56 -34.53
C GLU A 124 -22.27 3.55 -35.25
N TYR A 125 -23.58 3.79 -35.20
CA TYR A 125 -24.61 3.01 -35.89
C TYR A 125 -25.35 3.94 -36.86
N ASN A 126 -25.21 3.75 -38.17
CA ASN A 126 -25.86 4.61 -39.15
C ASN A 126 -27.17 3.98 -39.68
N THR A 127 -27.65 4.42 -40.84
CA THR A 127 -28.85 3.89 -41.50
C THR A 127 -28.53 3.22 -42.84
N TRP A 128 -27.31 2.71 -43.00
CA TRP A 128 -26.79 2.07 -44.21
C TRP A 128 -26.47 0.60 -43.91
N GLN A 129 -27.08 -0.33 -44.64
CA GLN A 129 -27.26 -1.69 -44.12
C GLN A 129 -25.96 -2.50 -43.99
N SER A 130 -24.95 -2.24 -44.83
CA SER A 130 -23.63 -2.87 -44.69
C SER A 130 -22.89 -2.39 -43.44
N GLN A 131 -23.04 -1.12 -43.08
CA GLN A 131 -22.46 -0.54 -41.87
C GLN A 131 -23.17 -1.05 -40.62
N THR A 132 -24.50 -1.14 -40.61
CA THR A 132 -25.24 -1.63 -39.43
C THR A 132 -24.95 -3.10 -39.12
N LEU A 133 -24.84 -3.94 -40.15
CA LEU A 133 -24.41 -5.34 -40.00
C LEU A 133 -22.96 -5.45 -39.50
N THR A 134 -22.05 -4.64 -40.06
CA THR A 134 -20.66 -4.55 -39.57
C THR A 134 -20.57 -4.07 -38.11
N ALA A 135 -21.36 -3.06 -37.74
CA ALA A 135 -21.45 -2.53 -36.39
C ALA A 135 -21.98 -3.59 -35.41
N SER A 136 -23.00 -4.36 -35.81
CA SER A 136 -23.52 -5.48 -35.00
C SER A 136 -22.46 -6.55 -34.76
N ILE A 137 -21.71 -6.97 -35.80
CA ILE A 137 -20.60 -7.94 -35.65
C ILE A 137 -19.53 -7.41 -34.69
N ILE A 138 -19.12 -6.14 -34.83
CA ILE A 138 -18.16 -5.51 -33.94
C ILE A 138 -18.71 -5.45 -32.50
N SER A 139 -19.98 -5.11 -32.30
CA SER A 139 -20.56 -5.02 -30.95
C SER A 139 -20.61 -6.38 -30.24
N ILE A 140 -20.92 -7.46 -30.96
CA ILE A 140 -20.89 -8.84 -30.45
C ILE A 140 -19.45 -9.22 -30.05
N LEU A 141 -18.49 -9.07 -30.97
CA LEU A 141 -17.10 -9.45 -30.70
C LEU A 141 -16.46 -8.59 -29.59
N VAL A 142 -16.71 -7.29 -29.55
CA VAL A 142 -16.16 -6.39 -28.53
C VAL A 142 -16.75 -6.66 -27.15
N SER A 143 -18.05 -6.94 -27.03
CA SER A 143 -18.69 -7.21 -25.74
C SER A 143 -18.50 -8.64 -25.24
N GLU A 144 -18.67 -9.64 -26.10
CA GLU A 144 -18.65 -11.06 -25.71
C GLU A 144 -17.26 -11.71 -25.76
N VAL A 145 -16.32 -11.18 -26.55
CA VAL A 145 -15.00 -11.80 -26.76
C VAL A 145 -13.86 -10.94 -26.21
N VAL A 146 -13.76 -9.68 -26.67
CA VAL A 146 -12.71 -8.74 -26.21
C VAL A 146 -12.98 -8.28 -24.77
N GLY A 147 -14.25 -8.05 -24.42
CA GLY A 147 -14.70 -7.75 -23.06
C GLY A 147 -14.81 -6.27 -22.70
N TYR A 148 -15.12 -5.39 -23.65
CA TYR A 148 -15.47 -3.98 -23.36
C TYR A 148 -16.99 -3.79 -23.48
N PRO A 149 -17.65 -3.01 -22.61
CA PRO A 149 -19.07 -2.74 -22.75
C PRO A 149 -19.31 -1.73 -23.88
N VAL A 150 -20.36 -1.94 -24.68
CA VAL A 150 -20.57 -1.21 -25.95
C VAL A 150 -21.76 -0.26 -25.85
N SER A 151 -21.59 1.00 -26.26
CA SER A 151 -22.67 1.99 -26.45
C SER A 151 -22.85 2.27 -27.94
N PHE A 152 -24.08 2.55 -28.39
CA PHE A 152 -24.35 2.85 -29.80
C PHE A 152 -24.70 4.32 -29.98
N PHE A 153 -23.91 5.06 -30.76
CA PHE A 153 -24.26 6.41 -31.19
C PHE A 153 -24.94 6.35 -32.57
N LYS A 154 -26.25 6.55 -32.60
CA LYS A 154 -27.04 6.53 -33.83
C LYS A 154 -26.83 7.83 -34.59
N THR A 155 -26.47 7.75 -35.88
CA THR A 155 -26.21 8.95 -36.69
C THR A 155 -26.37 8.68 -38.19
N SER A 156 -27.15 9.50 -38.90
CA SER A 156 -27.27 9.42 -40.36
C SER A 156 -26.13 10.13 -41.12
N GLY A 157 -25.10 10.62 -40.42
CA GLY A 157 -24.08 11.52 -40.97
C GLY A 157 -22.65 10.97 -40.96
N GLY A 158 -22.23 10.40 -42.10
CA GLY A 158 -20.86 9.94 -42.36
C GLY A 158 -19.86 11.04 -42.76
N LEU A 159 -20.16 12.32 -42.51
CA LEU A 159 -19.29 13.47 -42.79
C LEU A 159 -18.39 13.79 -41.60
N GLY A 160 -18.95 14.31 -40.50
CA GLY A 160 -18.22 14.64 -39.26
C GLY A 160 -17.81 13.44 -38.42
N VAL A 161 -17.25 12.39 -39.05
CA VAL A 161 -16.80 11.17 -38.36
C VAL A 161 -15.55 11.44 -37.53
N THR A 162 -14.49 11.99 -38.14
CA THR A 162 -13.24 12.26 -37.43
C THR A 162 -13.37 13.41 -36.43
N GLU A 163 -14.30 14.35 -36.67
CA GLU A 163 -14.68 15.39 -35.70
C GLU A 163 -15.19 14.78 -34.38
N ARG A 164 -16.12 13.81 -34.44
CA ARG A 164 -16.63 13.08 -33.26
C ARG A 164 -15.57 12.23 -32.55
N MET A 165 -14.47 11.94 -33.22
CA MET A 165 -13.34 11.17 -32.68
C MET A 165 -12.21 12.04 -32.13
N SER A 166 -12.28 13.37 -32.28
CA SER A 166 -11.30 14.34 -31.78
C SER A 166 -11.63 14.87 -30.38
N SER A 167 -10.74 15.69 -29.82
CA SER A 167 -10.90 16.42 -28.56
C SER A 167 -11.71 17.71 -28.66
N VAL A 168 -12.20 18.08 -29.86
CA VAL A 168 -12.86 19.37 -30.14
C VAL A 168 -14.17 19.21 -30.91
N GLY A 169 -14.98 20.27 -30.97
CA GLY A 169 -16.23 20.31 -31.77
C GLY A 169 -17.21 19.20 -31.37
N ALA A 170 -17.73 18.47 -32.37
CA ALA A 170 -18.59 17.31 -32.13
C ALA A 170 -17.94 16.20 -31.29
N GLY A 171 -16.62 16.16 -31.14
CA GLY A 171 -15.91 15.22 -30.27
C GLY A 171 -16.07 15.50 -28.77
N VAL A 172 -16.41 16.73 -28.38
CA VAL A 172 -16.78 17.06 -26.99
C VAL A 172 -18.27 16.80 -26.74
N CYS A 173 -19.10 17.05 -27.75
CA CYS A 173 -20.56 17.00 -27.63
C CYS A 173 -21.15 15.58 -27.83
N THR A 174 -20.59 14.81 -28.76
CA THR A 174 -21.00 13.44 -29.09
C THR A 174 -19.77 12.56 -29.36
N PRO A 175 -18.93 12.28 -28.35
CA PRO A 175 -17.69 11.51 -28.53
C PRO A 175 -17.96 10.10 -29.06
N SER A 176 -17.44 9.77 -30.24
CA SER A 176 -17.44 8.41 -30.79
C SER A 176 -16.03 7.84 -30.84
N HIS A 177 -15.92 6.51 -30.77
CA HIS A 177 -14.62 5.83 -30.82
C HIS A 177 -14.38 5.13 -32.15
N VAL A 178 -15.42 4.62 -32.82
CA VAL A 178 -15.30 3.90 -34.09
C VAL A 178 -16.49 4.18 -34.99
N SER A 179 -16.22 4.47 -36.26
CA SER A 179 -17.19 4.42 -37.35
C SER A 179 -16.78 3.27 -38.28
N PRO A 180 -17.52 2.15 -38.28
CA PRO A 180 -17.02 0.89 -38.83
C PRO A 180 -17.03 0.81 -40.36
N GLU A 181 -17.77 1.67 -41.06
CA GLU A 181 -17.72 1.81 -42.52
C GLU A 181 -17.86 3.30 -42.90
N VAL A 182 -16.88 3.81 -43.66
CA VAL A 182 -16.82 5.19 -44.15
C VAL A 182 -16.40 5.20 -45.62
N TRP A 183 -17.26 5.77 -46.46
CA TRP A 183 -17.00 6.09 -47.86
C TRP A 183 -16.18 7.39 -47.94
N THR A 184 -14.97 7.32 -48.48
CA THR A 184 -13.94 8.36 -48.28
C THR A 184 -13.82 9.35 -49.44
N SER A 185 -14.04 8.93 -50.70
CA SER A 185 -13.66 9.70 -51.89
C SER A 185 -14.15 11.16 -51.88
N SER A 186 -15.45 11.38 -51.67
CA SER A 186 -16.08 12.71 -51.61
C SER A 186 -15.93 13.44 -50.26
N LYS A 187 -15.13 12.89 -49.33
CA LYS A 187 -15.04 13.35 -47.93
C LYS A 187 -13.61 13.56 -47.42
N MET A 188 -12.57 13.14 -48.15
CA MET A 188 -11.16 13.15 -47.69
C MET A 188 -10.72 14.48 -47.08
N ALA A 189 -11.05 15.63 -47.70
CA ALA A 189 -10.68 16.95 -47.18
C ALA A 189 -11.26 17.23 -45.77
N LEU A 190 -12.47 16.76 -45.49
CA LEU A 190 -13.16 16.96 -44.21
C LEU A 190 -12.76 15.90 -43.17
N LEU A 191 -12.50 14.67 -43.60
CA LEU A 191 -11.96 13.61 -42.74
C LEU A 191 -10.54 13.97 -42.25
N ASN A 192 -9.71 14.55 -43.11
CA ASN A 192 -8.32 14.89 -42.82
C ASN A 192 -8.13 16.01 -41.78
N VAL A 193 -9.16 16.83 -41.49
CA VAL A 193 -9.08 17.95 -40.53
C VAL A 193 -8.65 17.47 -39.13
N TYR A 194 -9.02 16.25 -38.76
CA TYR A 194 -8.73 15.64 -37.46
C TYR A 194 -7.91 14.33 -37.59
N ALA A 195 -7.07 14.22 -38.62
CA ALA A 195 -6.21 13.04 -38.87
C ALA A 195 -5.07 12.86 -37.86
N ASN A 196 -4.78 13.88 -37.04
CA ASN A 196 -3.86 13.82 -35.89
C ASN A 196 -4.45 13.04 -34.70
N GLU A 197 -5.77 13.06 -34.53
CA GLU A 197 -6.49 12.47 -33.38
C GLU A 197 -7.26 11.20 -33.76
N THR A 198 -7.15 10.78 -35.03
CA THR A 198 -7.82 9.60 -35.57
C THR A 198 -6.86 8.66 -36.28
N SER A 199 -7.18 7.38 -36.23
CA SER A 199 -6.55 6.31 -36.99
C SER A 199 -7.56 5.72 -37.97
N SER A 200 -7.08 5.11 -39.05
CA SER A 200 -7.95 4.42 -40.01
C SER A 200 -7.30 3.17 -40.59
N SER A 201 -8.13 2.26 -41.09
CA SER A 201 -7.71 1.07 -41.83
C SER A 201 -8.83 0.65 -42.78
N SER A 202 -8.56 -0.21 -43.77
CA SER A 202 -9.64 -0.75 -44.60
C SER A 202 -10.57 -1.67 -43.77
N ILE A 203 -11.84 -1.72 -44.15
CA ILE A 203 -12.80 -2.73 -43.69
C ILE A 203 -12.57 -4.10 -44.34
N GLY A 204 -11.84 -4.19 -45.45
CA GLY A 204 -11.54 -5.44 -46.18
C GLY A 204 -12.37 -5.66 -47.46
N TYR A 205 -13.31 -4.76 -47.78
CA TYR A 205 -14.03 -4.74 -49.05
C TYR A 205 -14.09 -3.34 -49.68
N ASN A 206 -14.34 -3.33 -50.98
CA ASN A 206 -14.51 -2.12 -51.78
C ASN A 206 -16.00 -1.79 -51.95
N GLY A 207 -16.30 -0.49 -52.00
CA GLY A 207 -17.56 0.04 -52.49
C GLY A 207 -17.40 0.66 -53.87
N GLN A 208 -18.49 0.76 -54.64
CA GLN A 208 -18.51 1.38 -55.96
C GLN A 208 -19.85 2.07 -56.20
N SER A 209 -19.82 3.35 -56.58
CA SER A 209 -20.96 4.07 -57.18
C SER A 209 -21.02 3.80 -58.69
N GLY A 210 -22.18 3.95 -59.32
CA GLY A 210 -22.31 3.70 -60.76
C GLY A 210 -23.68 3.96 -61.35
N LEU A 211 -23.72 3.95 -62.68
CA LEU A 211 -24.95 3.90 -63.46
C LEU A 211 -25.37 2.44 -63.68
N TYR A 212 -26.66 2.16 -63.55
CA TYR A 212 -27.25 0.82 -63.66
C TYR A 212 -28.51 0.84 -64.52
N THR A 213 -28.87 -0.33 -65.05
CA THR A 213 -30.16 -0.60 -65.73
C THR A 213 -30.66 -1.99 -65.33
N LEU A 214 -31.88 -2.35 -65.73
CA LEU A 214 -32.42 -3.70 -65.54
C LEU A 214 -31.73 -4.69 -66.49
N LYS A 215 -31.48 -5.91 -66.01
CA LYS A 215 -30.93 -7.01 -66.82
C LYS A 215 -31.81 -7.31 -68.04
N ALA A 216 -33.13 -7.29 -67.86
CA ALA A 216 -34.10 -7.43 -68.95
C ALA A 216 -33.94 -6.35 -70.04
N ASN A 217 -33.53 -5.13 -69.70
CA ASN A 217 -33.32 -4.05 -70.67
C ASN A 217 -32.08 -4.33 -71.55
N VAL A 218 -31.06 -4.96 -70.98
CA VAL A 218 -29.88 -5.43 -71.74
C VAL A 218 -30.25 -6.62 -72.61
N GLU A 219 -31.03 -7.57 -72.08
CA GLU A 219 -31.54 -8.74 -72.83
C GLU A 219 -32.45 -8.34 -74.00
N GLU A 220 -33.24 -7.26 -73.88
CA GLU A 220 -34.00 -6.67 -75.00
C GLU A 220 -33.10 -5.94 -76.01
N ALA A 221 -32.17 -5.09 -75.56
CA ALA A 221 -31.24 -4.38 -76.44
C ALA A 221 -30.37 -5.33 -77.28
N LEU A 222 -30.02 -6.49 -76.73
CA LEU A 222 -29.26 -7.54 -77.41
C LEU A 222 -30.06 -8.30 -78.49
N LYS A 223 -31.39 -8.22 -78.50
CA LYS A 223 -32.23 -8.73 -79.61
C LYS A 223 -32.18 -7.82 -80.84
N GLY A 224 -31.89 -6.53 -80.64
CA GLY A 224 -31.90 -5.54 -81.72
C GLY A 224 -33.27 -5.47 -82.42
N PRO A 225 -33.35 -5.62 -83.76
CA PRO A 225 -34.62 -5.56 -84.51
C PRO A 225 -35.68 -6.61 -84.12
N THR A 226 -35.36 -7.62 -83.29
CA THR A 226 -36.33 -8.60 -82.76
C THR A 226 -36.70 -8.37 -81.29
N SER A 227 -36.39 -7.20 -80.73
CA SER A 227 -36.88 -6.78 -79.41
C SER A 227 -38.42 -6.68 -79.40
N THR A 228 -38.99 -7.02 -78.25
CA THR A 228 -40.43 -6.96 -77.98
C THR A 228 -40.85 -5.73 -77.16
N VAL A 229 -39.88 -4.90 -76.73
CA VAL A 229 -40.10 -3.75 -75.83
C VAL A 229 -39.44 -2.46 -76.36
N GLY A 230 -38.32 -2.55 -77.08
CA GLY A 230 -37.61 -1.42 -77.67
C GLY A 230 -37.54 -1.48 -79.20
N THR A 231 -37.39 -0.32 -79.83
CA THR A 231 -37.20 -0.20 -81.29
C THR A 231 -35.72 0.04 -81.57
N PHE A 232 -35.01 -0.98 -82.04
CA PHE A 232 -33.57 -0.93 -82.29
C PHE A 232 -33.22 -1.26 -83.74
N SER A 233 -32.41 -0.41 -84.38
CA SER A 233 -31.91 -0.61 -85.74
C SER A 233 -30.84 -1.72 -85.87
N ARG A 234 -30.16 -2.06 -84.77
CA ARG A 234 -29.17 -3.15 -84.67
C ARG A 234 -29.17 -3.73 -83.24
N ILE A 235 -28.34 -4.74 -83.00
CA ILE A 235 -27.99 -5.20 -81.65
C ILE A 235 -27.24 -4.07 -80.91
N TYR A 236 -27.61 -3.81 -79.65
CA TYR A 236 -26.99 -2.80 -78.78
C TYR A 236 -26.57 -3.37 -77.42
N SER A 237 -25.43 -2.91 -76.92
CA SER A 237 -24.93 -3.22 -75.56
C SER A 237 -25.38 -2.12 -74.59
N ALA A 238 -26.57 -2.27 -73.99
CA ALA A 238 -27.10 -1.31 -73.02
C ALA A 238 -26.31 -1.28 -71.68
N ASP A 239 -25.36 -2.19 -71.50
CA ASP A 239 -24.36 -2.21 -70.43
C ASP A 239 -23.08 -1.41 -70.77
N TRP A 240 -22.97 -0.82 -71.96
CA TRP A 240 -21.76 -0.13 -72.43
C TRP A 240 -22.02 1.28 -72.99
N TRP A 241 -21.37 2.28 -72.41
CA TRP A 241 -21.62 3.71 -72.68
C TRP A 241 -21.53 4.13 -74.17
N ARG A 242 -20.70 3.46 -74.98
CA ARG A 242 -20.46 3.89 -76.38
C ARG A 242 -21.72 3.83 -77.22
N ASP A 243 -22.60 2.86 -76.96
CA ASP A 243 -23.84 2.71 -77.71
C ASP A 243 -24.88 3.80 -77.38
N TYR A 244 -24.73 4.49 -76.23
CA TYR A 244 -25.49 5.69 -75.87
C TYR A 244 -24.94 6.97 -76.52
N ALA A 245 -23.65 6.99 -76.86
CA ALA A 245 -22.98 8.14 -77.49
C ALA A 245 -23.00 8.09 -79.03
N LEU A 246 -23.13 6.90 -79.62
CA LEU A 246 -23.06 6.66 -81.08
C LEU A 246 -24.43 6.60 -81.78
N GLY A 247 -25.56 6.59 -81.06
CA GLY A 247 -26.88 6.45 -81.67
C GLY A 247 -28.03 6.86 -80.76
N SER A 248 -29.21 7.04 -81.35
CA SER A 248 -30.43 7.47 -80.66
C SER A 248 -31.23 6.35 -80.00
N ASP A 249 -31.05 5.10 -80.43
CA ASP A 249 -32.03 4.04 -80.16
C ASP A 249 -32.10 3.68 -78.67
N LEU A 250 -30.95 3.60 -77.98
CA LEU A 250 -30.92 3.47 -76.51
C LEU A 250 -31.45 4.75 -75.81
N ILE A 251 -31.16 5.94 -76.33
CA ILE A 251 -31.66 7.21 -75.77
C ILE A 251 -33.20 7.29 -75.85
N ASN A 252 -33.78 6.76 -76.93
CA ASN A 252 -35.22 6.63 -77.12
C ASN A 252 -35.83 5.54 -76.23
N PHE A 253 -35.15 4.41 -76.06
CA PHE A 253 -35.59 3.32 -75.17
C PHE A 253 -35.67 3.77 -73.71
N TYR A 254 -34.66 4.50 -73.23
CA TYR A 254 -34.63 5.10 -71.89
C TYR A 254 -35.21 6.54 -71.85
N SER A 255 -36.09 6.89 -72.78
CA SER A 255 -36.59 8.26 -72.97
C SER A 255 -37.22 8.85 -71.72
N MET A 256 -36.78 10.06 -71.34
CA MET A 256 -37.39 10.87 -70.30
C MET A 256 -38.86 11.26 -70.57
N ALA A 257 -39.34 11.13 -71.82
CA ALA A 257 -40.75 11.34 -72.16
C ALA A 257 -41.68 10.20 -71.70
N ASN A 258 -41.12 9.06 -71.27
CA ASN A 258 -41.88 7.92 -70.75
C ASN A 258 -42.29 8.10 -69.27
N PHE A 259 -41.90 9.21 -68.64
CA PHE A 259 -42.03 9.45 -67.19
C PHE A 259 -42.60 10.85 -66.89
N ASP A 260 -43.40 10.95 -65.83
CA ASP A 260 -43.79 12.26 -65.28
C ASP A 260 -42.61 12.86 -64.49
N LEU A 261 -41.98 13.88 -65.08
CA LEU A 261 -40.84 14.60 -64.48
C LEU A 261 -41.17 15.25 -63.13
N SER A 262 -42.44 15.57 -62.85
CA SER A 262 -42.87 16.12 -61.56
C SER A 262 -42.98 15.07 -60.44
N GLN A 263 -43.01 13.78 -60.81
CA GLN A 263 -42.99 12.66 -59.88
C GLN A 263 -41.55 12.17 -59.66
N VAL A 264 -40.78 11.99 -60.75
CA VAL A 264 -39.39 11.48 -60.67
C VAL A 264 -38.34 12.53 -60.27
N GLY A 265 -38.66 13.82 -60.35
CA GLY A 265 -37.81 14.94 -59.91
C GLY A 265 -38.44 15.76 -58.79
N GLN A 266 -37.78 15.84 -57.64
CA GLN A 266 -38.26 16.54 -56.44
C GLN A 266 -37.28 17.62 -55.97
N LYS A 267 -37.77 18.85 -55.75
CA LYS A 267 -36.94 19.98 -55.26
C LYS A 267 -36.33 19.73 -53.87
N SER A 268 -36.91 18.83 -53.08
CA SER A 268 -36.37 18.38 -51.79
C SER A 268 -35.17 17.45 -51.92
N ALA A 269 -34.98 16.80 -53.08
CA ALA A 269 -33.85 15.92 -53.38
C ALA A 269 -32.79 16.57 -54.26
N CYS A 270 -33.16 17.54 -55.10
CA CYS A 270 -32.22 18.51 -55.67
C CYS A 270 -32.85 19.92 -55.79
N PRO A 271 -32.44 20.88 -54.93
CA PRO A 271 -32.91 22.26 -55.01
C PRO A 271 -32.46 22.96 -56.31
N ASP A 272 -33.25 23.93 -56.77
CA ASP A 272 -32.92 24.70 -57.97
C ASP A 272 -31.55 25.41 -57.82
N GLY A 273 -30.74 25.41 -58.88
CA GLY A 273 -29.38 25.95 -58.90
C GLY A 273 -28.31 25.07 -58.24
N THR A 274 -28.68 24.05 -57.47
CA THR A 274 -27.73 23.09 -56.87
C THR A 274 -27.31 22.06 -57.92
N TYR A 275 -26.01 21.88 -58.17
CA TYR A 275 -25.45 20.98 -59.22
C TYR A 275 -26.18 21.06 -60.58
N GLY A 276 -26.52 22.29 -61.00
CA GLY A 276 -27.25 22.54 -62.25
C GLY A 276 -28.67 21.98 -62.29
N CYS A 277 -29.33 21.79 -61.15
CA CYS A 277 -30.72 21.35 -61.09
C CYS A 277 -31.74 22.49 -61.35
N LEU A 278 -32.88 22.10 -61.93
CA LEU A 278 -34.09 22.89 -62.09
C LEU A 278 -35.30 21.94 -61.98
N ASN A 279 -36.21 22.22 -61.05
CA ASN A 279 -37.37 21.39 -60.73
C ASN A 279 -36.99 19.93 -60.40
N GLY A 280 -36.00 19.74 -59.53
CA GLY A 280 -35.61 18.40 -59.03
C GLY A 280 -34.85 17.52 -60.03
N CYS A 281 -34.47 18.06 -61.19
CA CYS A 281 -33.64 17.38 -62.19
C CYS A 281 -32.50 18.27 -62.68
N SER A 282 -31.36 17.69 -63.08
CA SER A 282 -30.31 18.35 -63.89
C SER A 282 -30.21 17.68 -65.28
N GLN A 283 -29.46 18.25 -66.24
CA GLN A 283 -29.28 17.66 -67.57
C GLN A 283 -27.94 17.99 -68.21
N THR A 284 -27.48 17.15 -69.14
CA THR A 284 -26.23 17.39 -69.90
C THR A 284 -26.43 18.41 -71.02
N ALA A 285 -25.34 19.08 -71.45
CA ALA A 285 -25.37 19.92 -72.65
C ALA A 285 -25.78 19.15 -73.91
N ALA A 286 -25.41 17.88 -74.02
CA ALA A 286 -25.88 16.98 -75.07
C ALA A 286 -27.39 16.75 -75.03
N CYS A 287 -28.02 16.73 -73.84
CA CYS A 287 -29.48 16.69 -73.71
C CYS A 287 -30.13 18.00 -74.21
N THR A 288 -29.58 19.16 -73.83
CA THR A 288 -30.05 20.46 -74.33
C THR A 288 -29.97 20.54 -75.87
N ALA A 289 -28.88 20.05 -76.46
CA ALA A 289 -28.71 20.00 -77.92
C ALA A 289 -29.63 18.97 -78.61
N ALA A 290 -29.93 17.84 -77.97
CA ALA A 290 -30.87 16.85 -78.47
C ALA A 290 -32.32 17.38 -78.48
N LEU A 291 -32.76 17.99 -77.38
CA LEU A 291 -34.09 18.62 -77.25
C LEU A 291 -34.29 19.73 -78.28
N ALA A 292 -33.27 20.55 -78.53
CA ALA A 292 -33.29 21.57 -79.59
C ALA A 292 -33.41 21.01 -81.02
N GLN A 293 -33.14 19.71 -81.22
CA GLN A 293 -33.33 18.98 -82.48
C GLN A 293 -34.62 18.13 -82.49
N GLY A 294 -35.51 18.29 -81.51
CA GLY A 294 -36.72 17.48 -81.37
C GLY A 294 -36.48 16.03 -80.95
N LYS A 295 -35.29 15.71 -80.41
CA LYS A 295 -34.93 14.39 -79.89
C LYS A 295 -35.10 14.36 -78.37
N THR A 296 -35.27 13.16 -77.81
CA THR A 296 -35.36 12.95 -76.34
C THR A 296 -33.98 12.81 -75.69
N CYS A 297 -33.96 12.66 -74.36
CA CYS A 297 -32.79 12.31 -73.56
C CYS A 297 -33.06 11.06 -72.72
N MET A 298 -32.00 10.34 -72.36
CA MET A 298 -32.04 9.25 -71.39
C MET A 298 -32.42 9.79 -70.00
N LEU A 299 -33.43 9.19 -69.35
CA LEU A 299 -33.67 9.40 -67.92
C LEU A 299 -32.68 8.59 -67.09
N VAL A 300 -32.00 9.28 -66.17
CA VAL A 300 -31.24 8.69 -65.07
C VAL A 300 -31.94 9.04 -63.75
N ALA A 301 -32.51 8.05 -63.08
CA ALA A 301 -33.09 8.24 -61.74
C ALA A 301 -31.96 8.25 -60.68
N GLY A 302 -31.87 9.30 -59.87
CA GLY A 302 -30.86 9.46 -58.82
C GLY A 302 -31.50 9.65 -57.44
N GLN A 303 -30.72 9.42 -56.39
CA GLN A 303 -31.21 9.57 -55.01
C GLN A 303 -31.24 11.06 -54.61
N TYR A 304 -30.09 11.72 -54.48
CA TYR A 304 -29.98 13.16 -54.20
C TYR A 304 -29.04 13.84 -55.20
N GLY A 305 -29.31 15.10 -55.53
CA GLY A 305 -28.47 15.85 -56.47
C GLY A 305 -27.09 16.20 -55.93
N THR A 306 -26.89 16.06 -54.61
CA THR A 306 -25.61 16.23 -53.91
C THR A 306 -24.70 15.01 -53.99
N ASP A 307 -25.21 13.86 -54.43
CA ASP A 307 -24.50 12.58 -54.41
C ASP A 307 -23.31 12.58 -55.37
N ASP A 308 -22.14 12.19 -54.84
CA ASP A 308 -20.81 12.28 -55.47
C ASP A 308 -20.55 13.59 -56.27
N GLN A 309 -21.13 14.71 -55.78
CA GLN A 309 -20.85 16.10 -56.19
C GLN A 309 -20.93 16.38 -57.69
N GLY A 310 -21.78 15.65 -58.43
CA GLY A 310 -21.95 15.84 -59.86
C GLY A 310 -21.02 15.02 -60.77
N TYR A 311 -20.20 14.12 -60.21
CA TYR A 311 -19.21 13.33 -60.95
C TYR A 311 -19.82 12.52 -62.11
N LEU A 312 -20.93 11.81 -61.88
CA LEU A 312 -21.60 11.03 -62.93
C LEU A 312 -22.12 11.95 -64.05
N GLN A 313 -22.68 13.09 -63.67
CA GLN A 313 -23.33 14.04 -64.53
C GLN A 313 -22.31 14.68 -65.49
N SER A 314 -21.11 14.98 -64.97
CA SER A 314 -19.93 15.33 -65.77
C SER A 314 -19.46 14.16 -66.64
N ALA A 315 -19.28 12.96 -66.09
CA ALA A 315 -18.77 11.80 -66.84
C ALA A 315 -19.66 11.44 -68.05
N ILE A 316 -20.98 11.47 -67.88
CA ILE A 316 -21.97 11.22 -68.94
C ILE A 316 -21.99 12.39 -69.94
N GLY A 317 -21.98 13.64 -69.45
CA GLY A 317 -21.98 14.83 -70.30
C GLY A 317 -20.73 14.99 -71.17
N ASN A 318 -19.56 14.72 -70.60
CA ASN A 318 -18.26 14.82 -71.28
C ASN A 318 -17.99 13.65 -72.25
N ASN A 319 -18.74 12.54 -72.13
CA ASN A 319 -18.84 11.50 -73.17
C ASN A 319 -19.94 11.79 -74.22
N ASN A 320 -20.49 13.01 -74.22
CA ASN A 320 -21.51 13.49 -75.17
C ASN A 320 -22.83 12.69 -75.16
N ILE A 321 -23.21 12.12 -74.02
CA ILE A 321 -24.46 11.35 -73.89
C ILE A 321 -25.63 12.29 -73.53
N PRO A 322 -26.74 12.30 -74.29
CA PRO A 322 -27.94 13.08 -73.96
C PRO A 322 -28.68 12.49 -72.74
N ALA A 323 -28.49 13.08 -71.56
CA ALA A 323 -29.07 12.58 -70.31
C ALA A 323 -29.75 13.67 -69.47
N ARG A 324 -30.85 13.28 -68.83
CA ARG A 324 -31.64 14.03 -67.84
C ARG A 324 -31.57 13.25 -66.52
N PHE A 325 -30.96 13.83 -65.50
CA PHE A 325 -30.87 13.24 -64.16
C PHE A 325 -32.01 13.79 -63.30
N CYS A 326 -32.84 12.95 -62.69
CA CYS A 326 -33.93 13.40 -61.82
C CYS A 326 -33.83 12.72 -60.46
N TYR A 327 -34.01 13.50 -59.39
CA TYR A 327 -33.72 13.09 -58.02
C TYR A 327 -34.99 13.06 -57.17
N SER A 328 -35.24 11.98 -56.43
CA SER A 328 -36.46 11.83 -55.61
C SER A 328 -36.21 11.34 -54.17
N GLY A 329 -34.96 11.10 -53.79
CA GLY A 329 -34.54 10.53 -52.51
C GLY A 329 -34.45 9.00 -52.56
N TYR A 330 -33.68 8.40 -51.64
CA TYR A 330 -33.34 6.96 -51.65
C TYR A 330 -34.55 6.03 -51.87
N ALA A 331 -35.55 6.09 -50.99
CA ALA A 331 -36.70 5.16 -51.04
C ALA A 331 -37.66 5.41 -52.22
N PRO A 332 -38.00 6.67 -52.60
CA PRO A 332 -38.75 6.93 -53.84
C PRO A 332 -38.01 6.47 -55.10
N THR A 333 -36.67 6.65 -55.16
CA THR A 333 -35.86 6.22 -56.32
C THR A 333 -35.85 4.69 -56.45
N GLY A 334 -35.64 3.96 -55.36
CA GLY A 334 -35.74 2.49 -55.36
C GLY A 334 -37.15 1.99 -55.71
N SER A 335 -38.19 2.72 -55.30
CA SER A 335 -39.59 2.41 -55.63
C SER A 335 -39.90 2.65 -57.11
N LEU A 336 -39.33 3.70 -57.72
CA LEU A 336 -39.43 3.97 -59.16
C LEU A 336 -38.77 2.87 -59.99
N VAL A 337 -37.58 2.42 -59.61
CA VAL A 337 -36.85 1.35 -60.33
C VAL A 337 -37.60 0.01 -60.23
N THR A 338 -38.08 -0.36 -59.05
CA THR A 338 -38.82 -1.63 -58.85
C THR A 338 -40.20 -1.63 -59.48
N SER A 339 -40.94 -0.51 -59.46
CA SER A 339 -42.22 -0.39 -60.18
C SER A 339 -42.05 -0.39 -61.69
N THR A 340 -41.01 0.28 -62.23
CA THR A 340 -40.70 0.24 -63.67
C THR A 340 -40.27 -1.16 -64.12
N MET A 341 -39.52 -1.88 -63.28
CA MET A 341 -39.20 -3.29 -63.52
C MET A 341 -40.45 -4.18 -63.51
N ALA A 342 -41.39 -3.94 -62.58
CA ALA A 342 -42.62 -4.71 -62.48
C ALA A 342 -43.60 -4.47 -63.65
N SER A 343 -43.57 -3.30 -64.28
CA SER A 343 -44.34 -2.99 -65.50
C SER A 343 -43.65 -3.41 -66.81
N GLY A 344 -42.43 -3.94 -66.74
CA GLY A 344 -41.63 -4.30 -67.93
C GLY A 344 -41.05 -3.09 -68.70
N GLY A 345 -40.97 -1.93 -68.05
CA GLY A 345 -40.44 -0.70 -68.65
C GLY A 345 -38.92 -0.56 -68.56
N ALA A 346 -38.37 0.30 -69.40
CA ALA A 346 -36.93 0.61 -69.44
C ALA A 346 -36.58 1.81 -68.53
N ILE A 347 -35.52 1.69 -67.74
CA ILE A 347 -35.00 2.74 -66.85
C ILE A 347 -33.49 2.62 -66.68
N THR A 348 -32.78 3.75 -66.57
CA THR A 348 -31.43 3.79 -65.99
C THR A 348 -31.46 4.55 -64.66
N PHE A 349 -30.60 4.15 -63.73
CA PHE A 349 -30.57 4.73 -62.39
C PHE A 349 -29.15 4.75 -61.81
N TYR A 350 -28.89 5.72 -60.94
CA TYR A 350 -27.64 5.84 -60.19
C TYR A 350 -27.76 5.11 -58.86
N HIS A 351 -26.75 4.31 -58.52
CA HIS A 351 -26.74 3.57 -57.25
C HIS A 351 -25.33 3.31 -56.70
N TYR A 352 -25.31 2.83 -55.47
CA TYR A 352 -24.13 2.38 -54.73
C TYR A 352 -24.18 0.86 -54.50
N GLU A 353 -23.01 0.22 -54.54
CA GLU A 353 -22.78 -1.13 -54.04
C GLU A 353 -21.63 -1.12 -52.99
N PRO A 354 -21.71 -1.91 -51.90
CA PRO A 354 -22.81 -2.77 -51.52
C PRO A 354 -23.96 -1.97 -50.87
N ASP A 355 -25.18 -2.22 -51.32
CA ASP A 355 -26.42 -1.71 -50.71
C ASP A 355 -27.52 -2.78 -50.80
N ILE A 356 -28.42 -2.79 -49.81
CA ILE A 356 -29.50 -3.78 -49.66
C ILE A 356 -30.44 -3.85 -50.86
N PHE A 357 -30.61 -2.76 -51.62
CA PHE A 357 -31.44 -2.68 -52.83
C PHE A 357 -31.05 -3.73 -53.88
N HIS A 358 -29.75 -3.98 -54.07
CA HIS A 358 -29.26 -4.99 -55.01
C HIS A 358 -29.51 -6.42 -54.51
N PHE A 359 -29.38 -6.66 -53.20
CA PHE A 359 -29.57 -7.99 -52.60
C PHE A 359 -31.04 -8.35 -52.37
N ALA A 360 -31.93 -7.36 -52.29
CA ALA A 360 -33.38 -7.55 -52.33
C ALA A 360 -33.90 -7.83 -53.77
N ASN A 361 -33.12 -7.50 -54.80
CA ASN A 361 -33.45 -7.70 -56.21
C ASN A 361 -32.35 -8.52 -56.93
N PRO A 362 -32.05 -9.75 -56.49
CA PRO A 362 -30.93 -10.54 -57.01
C PRO A 362 -31.09 -10.82 -58.51
N ASP A 363 -29.97 -10.73 -59.24
CA ASP A 363 -29.85 -10.89 -60.69
C ASP A 363 -30.76 -9.96 -61.54
N LYS A 364 -31.29 -8.87 -60.97
CA LYS A 364 -32.17 -7.94 -61.70
C LYS A 364 -31.49 -6.76 -62.35
N PHE A 365 -30.28 -6.38 -61.92
CA PHE A 365 -29.61 -5.17 -62.38
C PHE A 365 -28.26 -5.47 -63.05
N VAL A 366 -27.88 -4.62 -64.00
CA VAL A 366 -26.58 -4.64 -64.70
C VAL A 366 -25.99 -3.24 -64.66
N ARG A 367 -24.69 -3.15 -64.35
CA ARG A 367 -23.96 -1.88 -64.27
C ARG A 367 -23.59 -1.41 -65.67
N ILE A 368 -23.99 -0.19 -66.04
CA ILE A 368 -23.58 0.46 -67.29
C ILE A 368 -22.15 0.96 -67.10
N SER A 369 -21.21 0.36 -67.82
CA SER A 369 -19.80 0.70 -67.73
C SER A 369 -19.46 1.91 -68.60
N LEU A 370 -18.83 2.91 -68.00
CA LEU A 370 -18.33 4.13 -68.66
C LEU A 370 -16.85 3.93 -69.07
N PRO A 371 -16.11 4.93 -69.62
CA PRO A 371 -14.69 4.77 -69.87
C PRO A 371 -13.92 4.39 -68.60
N ARG A 372 -13.08 3.34 -68.68
CA ARG A 372 -12.38 2.76 -67.52
C ARG A 372 -11.73 3.85 -66.65
N PRO A 373 -11.93 3.84 -65.32
CA PRO A 373 -11.33 4.82 -64.42
C PRO A 373 -9.81 4.75 -64.50
N LYS A 374 -9.18 5.92 -64.70
CA LYS A 374 -7.74 6.12 -64.60
C LYS A 374 -7.46 7.15 -63.51
N PRO A 375 -6.50 6.92 -62.59
CA PRO A 375 -6.26 7.83 -61.46
C PRO A 375 -6.06 9.29 -61.87
N GLU A 376 -5.32 9.53 -62.96
CA GLU A 376 -5.04 10.86 -63.50
C GLU A 376 -6.26 11.56 -64.11
N MET A 377 -7.31 10.82 -64.49
CA MET A 377 -8.58 11.37 -64.98
C MET A 377 -9.60 11.56 -63.84
N VAL A 378 -9.64 10.62 -62.89
CA VAL A 378 -10.49 10.71 -61.68
C VAL A 378 -10.08 11.94 -60.85
N ALA A 379 -8.78 12.20 -60.74
CA ALA A 379 -8.23 13.35 -60.01
C ALA A 379 -8.55 14.73 -60.64
N LEU A 380 -9.15 14.78 -61.83
CA LEU A 380 -9.60 16.03 -62.46
C LEU A 380 -11.01 16.44 -62.01
N ALA A 381 -11.73 15.60 -61.25
CA ALA A 381 -13.06 15.94 -60.75
C ALA A 381 -12.98 17.14 -59.78
N THR A 382 -13.72 18.20 -60.11
CA THR A 382 -13.76 19.47 -59.35
C THR A 382 -15.04 19.64 -58.54
N GLY A 383 -16.04 18.77 -58.76
CA GLY A 383 -17.36 18.89 -58.13
C GLY A 383 -18.14 20.11 -58.61
N GLN A 384 -17.81 20.64 -59.80
CA GLN A 384 -18.40 21.88 -60.34
C GLN A 384 -19.46 21.62 -61.43
N PHE A 385 -20.04 20.40 -61.49
CA PHE A 385 -21.08 20.11 -62.47
C PHE A 385 -22.25 21.11 -62.35
N GLY A 386 -22.65 21.68 -63.49
CA GLY A 386 -23.83 22.54 -63.55
C GLY A 386 -23.68 23.92 -62.89
N SER A 387 -22.49 24.32 -62.42
CA SER A 387 -22.24 25.68 -61.91
C SER A 387 -22.38 26.76 -62.99
N ASN A 388 -22.17 26.40 -64.27
CA ASN A 388 -22.50 27.22 -65.42
C ASN A 388 -24.02 27.44 -65.62
N GLY A 389 -24.87 26.64 -64.97
CA GLY A 389 -26.33 26.67 -65.09
C GLY A 389 -26.94 25.39 -65.65
N PHE A 390 -28.27 25.34 -65.65
CA PHE A 390 -29.06 24.17 -66.08
C PHE A 390 -28.81 23.82 -67.55
N GLY A 391 -28.36 22.59 -67.83
CA GLY A 391 -28.19 22.09 -69.20
C GLY A 391 -27.05 22.71 -69.99
N LEU A 392 -26.10 23.38 -69.34
CA LEU A 392 -24.91 23.97 -69.96
C LEU A 392 -23.68 23.05 -69.81
N PRO A 393 -22.60 23.27 -70.59
CA PRO A 393 -21.41 22.42 -70.54
C PRO A 393 -20.79 22.35 -69.13
N SER A 394 -20.33 21.16 -68.74
CA SER A 394 -19.67 20.97 -67.45
C SER A 394 -18.30 21.67 -67.44
N PRO A 395 -17.98 22.51 -66.44
CA PRO A 395 -16.63 22.99 -66.21
C PRO A 395 -15.76 21.95 -65.45
N ASP A 396 -16.39 20.89 -64.91
CA ASP A 396 -15.69 19.71 -64.42
C ASP A 396 -15.39 18.77 -65.62
N PRO A 397 -14.10 18.48 -65.92
CA PRO A 397 -13.68 17.76 -67.11
C PRO A 397 -13.69 16.23 -66.97
N VAL A 398 -14.13 15.66 -65.82
CA VAL A 398 -14.09 14.21 -65.63
C VAL A 398 -14.96 13.48 -66.65
N SER A 399 -14.39 12.45 -67.29
CA SER A 399 -14.97 11.72 -68.42
C SER A 399 -14.81 10.19 -68.30
N VAL A 400 -14.52 9.71 -67.09
CA VAL A 400 -14.31 8.30 -66.77
C VAL A 400 -15.30 7.82 -65.70
N ASP A 401 -15.45 6.51 -65.59
CA ASP A 401 -16.30 5.86 -64.59
C ASP A 401 -15.81 6.13 -63.14
N PHE A 402 -16.60 5.73 -62.16
CA PHE A 402 -16.18 5.68 -60.77
C PHE A 402 -15.17 4.52 -60.55
N PRO A 403 -14.05 4.77 -59.86
CA PRO A 403 -13.20 3.69 -59.37
C PRO A 403 -13.93 2.89 -58.27
N GLU A 404 -13.59 1.60 -58.11
CA GLU A 404 -13.80 0.95 -56.81
C GLU A 404 -12.99 1.70 -55.74
N GLN A 405 -13.62 2.05 -54.62
CA GLN A 405 -12.95 2.66 -53.47
C GLN A 405 -12.87 1.65 -52.32
N ALA A 406 -11.70 1.48 -51.72
CA ALA A 406 -11.56 0.71 -50.50
C ALA A 406 -12.31 1.42 -49.38
N LEU A 407 -13.32 0.76 -48.79
CA LEU A 407 -14.06 1.35 -47.68
C LEU A 407 -13.20 1.29 -46.41
N MET A 408 -13.26 2.36 -45.63
CA MET A 408 -12.36 2.59 -44.50
C MET A 408 -13.15 2.60 -43.21
N LYS A 409 -12.58 2.04 -42.15
CA LYS A 409 -13.07 2.20 -40.78
C LYS A 409 -12.17 3.18 -40.05
N TYR A 410 -12.79 4.19 -39.44
CA TYR A 410 -12.11 5.24 -38.69
C TYR A 410 -12.30 5.00 -37.20
N TYR A 411 -11.28 5.31 -36.42
CA TYR A 411 -11.31 5.14 -34.98
C TYR A 411 -10.45 6.17 -34.24
N SER A 412 -10.85 6.52 -33.02
CA SER A 412 -10.24 7.58 -32.23
C SER A 412 -8.92 7.13 -31.59
N ASN A 413 -7.94 8.02 -31.52
CA ASN A 413 -6.63 7.72 -30.92
C ASN A 413 -6.69 7.54 -29.39
N TYR A 414 -7.81 7.90 -28.72
CA TYR A 414 -8.09 7.49 -27.33
C TYR A 414 -8.19 5.97 -27.14
N LEU A 415 -8.28 5.17 -28.22
CA LEU A 415 -8.22 3.71 -28.15
C LEU A 415 -6.80 3.14 -28.06
N LEU A 416 -5.74 3.94 -28.27
CA LEU A 416 -4.37 3.41 -28.44
C LEU A 416 -3.87 2.64 -27.21
N ASP A 417 -4.14 3.13 -26.00
CA ASP A 417 -3.78 2.48 -24.73
C ASP A 417 -4.58 1.20 -24.45
N SER A 418 -5.75 1.04 -25.08
CA SER A 418 -6.58 -0.16 -25.02
C SER A 418 -6.09 -1.20 -26.04
N THR A 419 -4.85 -1.69 -25.85
CA THR A 419 -4.11 -2.54 -26.80
C THR A 419 -4.93 -3.67 -27.41
N ASN A 420 -5.69 -4.44 -26.61
CA ASN A 420 -6.51 -5.55 -27.08
C ASN A 420 -7.62 -5.09 -28.07
N LEU A 421 -8.27 -3.96 -27.77
CA LEU A 421 -9.34 -3.37 -28.58
C LEU A 421 -8.78 -2.70 -29.84
N ASN A 422 -7.66 -1.97 -29.72
CA ASN A 422 -6.94 -1.37 -30.84
C ASN A 422 -6.45 -2.44 -31.84
N ASN A 423 -5.81 -3.52 -31.35
CA ASN A 423 -5.37 -4.62 -32.20
C ASN A 423 -6.53 -5.37 -32.83
N PHE A 424 -7.62 -5.62 -32.08
CA PHE A 424 -8.86 -6.18 -32.65
C PHE A 424 -9.37 -5.32 -33.81
N LEU A 425 -9.51 -4.01 -33.62
CA LEU A 425 -9.97 -3.10 -34.68
C LEU A 425 -9.02 -3.08 -35.87
N ARG A 426 -7.70 -3.04 -35.66
CA ARG A 426 -6.71 -3.08 -36.76
C ARG A 426 -6.78 -4.37 -37.58
N LYS A 427 -7.06 -5.51 -36.93
CA LYS A 427 -7.15 -6.83 -37.56
C LYS A 427 -8.52 -7.16 -38.15
N PHE A 428 -9.60 -6.60 -37.61
CA PHE A 428 -10.99 -6.83 -38.05
C PHE A 428 -11.17 -6.49 -39.54
N GLN A 429 -11.53 -7.47 -40.37
CA GLN A 429 -11.79 -7.28 -41.80
C GLN A 429 -12.89 -8.23 -42.31
N LEU A 430 -13.85 -7.70 -43.07
CA LEU A 430 -14.85 -8.48 -43.80
C LEU A 430 -14.44 -8.54 -45.29
N THR A 431 -14.57 -9.69 -45.94
CA THR A 431 -14.36 -9.79 -47.39
C THR A 431 -15.59 -9.31 -48.17
N LYS A 432 -15.45 -9.03 -49.48
CA LYS A 432 -16.60 -8.72 -50.36
C LYS A 432 -17.65 -9.86 -50.35
N LEU A 433 -17.22 -11.12 -50.17
CA LEU A 433 -18.13 -12.27 -50.01
C LEU A 433 -18.83 -12.29 -48.64
N ASP A 434 -18.16 -11.87 -47.56
CA ASP A 434 -18.79 -11.79 -46.23
C ASP A 434 -19.94 -10.77 -46.23
N ILE A 435 -19.69 -9.55 -46.72
CA ILE A 435 -20.71 -8.50 -46.70
C ILE A 435 -21.87 -8.79 -47.65
N ASN A 436 -21.60 -9.39 -48.82
CA ASN A 436 -22.65 -9.86 -49.73
C ASN A 436 -23.53 -10.93 -49.06
N ASN A 437 -22.92 -11.92 -48.39
CA ASN A 437 -23.68 -12.97 -47.68
C ASN A 437 -24.49 -12.41 -46.50
N LEU A 438 -23.94 -11.43 -45.76
CA LEU A 438 -24.64 -10.71 -44.69
C LEU A 438 -25.86 -9.94 -45.23
N LEU A 439 -25.72 -9.23 -46.34
CA LEU A 439 -26.81 -8.48 -46.96
C LEU A 439 -27.87 -9.39 -47.60
N LEU A 440 -27.49 -10.52 -48.19
CA LEU A 440 -28.43 -11.56 -48.66
C LEU A 440 -29.21 -12.17 -47.49
N ALA A 441 -28.54 -12.49 -46.38
CA ALA A 441 -29.16 -13.05 -45.18
C ALA A 441 -30.12 -12.04 -44.52
N TYR A 442 -29.78 -10.75 -44.52
CA TYR A 442 -30.66 -9.67 -44.09
C TYR A 442 -31.86 -9.49 -45.04
N ALA A 443 -31.64 -9.41 -46.36
CA ALA A 443 -32.71 -9.32 -47.36
C ALA A 443 -33.74 -10.45 -47.20
N SER A 444 -33.25 -11.67 -47.00
CA SER A 444 -34.07 -12.88 -46.81
C SER A 444 -34.88 -12.89 -45.49
N ASN A 445 -34.54 -12.04 -44.52
CA ASN A 445 -35.16 -11.99 -43.20
C ASN A 445 -35.77 -10.64 -42.83
N ALA A 446 -35.68 -9.61 -43.67
CA ALA A 446 -36.14 -8.25 -43.36
C ALA A 446 -37.65 -8.15 -43.04
N SER A 447 -38.45 -9.12 -43.50
CA SER A 447 -39.89 -9.24 -43.22
C SER A 447 -40.23 -10.34 -42.20
N ASN A 448 -39.24 -10.95 -41.54
CA ASN A 448 -39.42 -12.10 -40.66
C ASN A 448 -39.82 -11.66 -39.23
N ALA A 449 -41.13 -11.59 -38.97
CA ALA A 449 -41.69 -11.18 -37.68
C ALA A 449 -41.28 -12.07 -36.47
N ALA A 450 -40.65 -13.23 -36.69
CA ALA A 450 -40.07 -14.04 -35.61
C ALA A 450 -38.68 -13.56 -35.15
N LEU A 451 -38.10 -12.57 -35.82
CA LEU A 451 -36.81 -11.96 -35.47
C LEU A 451 -37.01 -10.48 -35.09
N PRO A 452 -37.08 -10.13 -33.78
CA PRO A 452 -37.25 -8.75 -33.33
C PRO A 452 -36.09 -7.80 -33.70
N ASP A 453 -34.94 -8.35 -34.07
CA ASP A 453 -33.72 -7.63 -34.43
C ASP A 453 -32.96 -8.42 -35.50
N VAL A 454 -33.25 -8.12 -36.77
CA VAL A 454 -32.72 -8.88 -37.92
C VAL A 454 -31.22 -8.62 -38.10
N GLU A 455 -30.73 -7.39 -37.91
CA GLU A 455 -29.31 -7.10 -37.98
C GLU A 455 -28.50 -7.85 -36.93
N TYR A 456 -28.97 -7.92 -35.68
CA TYR A 456 -28.29 -8.69 -34.64
C TYR A 456 -28.32 -10.19 -34.95
N ALA A 457 -29.47 -10.75 -35.34
CA ALA A 457 -29.60 -12.17 -35.65
C ALA A 457 -28.66 -12.60 -36.79
N VAL A 458 -28.61 -11.83 -37.88
CA VAL A 458 -27.73 -12.09 -39.04
C VAL A 458 -26.25 -11.89 -38.69
N ALA A 459 -25.90 -10.85 -37.92
CA ALA A 459 -24.54 -10.65 -37.42
C ALA A 459 -24.09 -11.80 -36.51
N CYS A 460 -24.95 -12.26 -35.60
CA CYS A 460 -24.66 -13.37 -34.69
C CYS A 460 -24.47 -14.70 -35.44
N ASP A 461 -25.33 -15.02 -36.40
CA ASP A 461 -25.17 -16.22 -37.24
C ASP A 461 -23.83 -16.21 -38.00
N TRP A 462 -23.45 -15.06 -38.58
CA TRP A 462 -22.14 -14.90 -39.22
C TRP A 462 -21.00 -15.08 -38.22
N VAL A 463 -21.08 -14.47 -37.02
CA VAL A 463 -20.07 -14.62 -35.96
C VAL A 463 -19.94 -16.09 -35.54
N LYS A 464 -21.05 -16.80 -35.29
CA LYS A 464 -21.03 -18.23 -34.93
C LYS A 464 -20.34 -19.08 -35.99
N LYS A 465 -20.63 -18.85 -37.27
CA LYS A 465 -20.05 -19.59 -38.40
C LYS A 465 -18.56 -19.25 -38.62
N ASN A 466 -18.14 -18.00 -38.43
CA ASN A 466 -16.81 -17.50 -38.80
C ASN A 466 -15.75 -17.55 -37.68
N TYR A 467 -15.88 -18.42 -36.66
CA TYR A 467 -14.85 -18.58 -35.59
C TYR A 467 -13.42 -18.62 -36.13
N ALA A 468 -13.17 -19.47 -37.14
CA ALA A 468 -11.86 -19.66 -37.77
C ALA A 468 -11.30 -18.43 -38.52
N LYS A 469 -12.07 -17.34 -38.62
CA LYS A 469 -11.67 -16.04 -39.15
C LYS A 469 -11.40 -15.04 -38.02
N TRP A 470 -12.37 -14.85 -37.12
CA TRP A 470 -12.26 -13.81 -36.08
C TRP A 470 -11.37 -14.18 -34.89
N TYR A 471 -11.07 -15.47 -34.64
CA TYR A 471 -10.14 -15.86 -33.56
C TYR A 471 -8.71 -15.32 -33.79
N LEU A 472 -8.34 -14.98 -35.03
CA LEU A 472 -7.06 -14.36 -35.37
C LEU A 472 -7.02 -12.85 -35.04
N TRP A 473 -8.19 -12.23 -34.85
CA TRP A 473 -8.32 -10.79 -34.61
C TRP A 473 -8.18 -10.41 -33.14
N VAL A 474 -8.60 -11.28 -32.23
CA VAL A 474 -8.53 -11.04 -30.79
C VAL A 474 -7.23 -11.64 -30.24
N ASP A 475 -6.43 -10.81 -29.59
CA ASP A 475 -5.18 -11.27 -28.95
C ASP A 475 -5.47 -12.09 -27.68
N ARG A 476 -4.51 -12.93 -27.29
CA ARG A 476 -4.54 -13.62 -26.00
C ARG A 476 -4.42 -12.61 -24.86
N LEU A 477 -5.06 -12.91 -23.73
CA LEU A 477 -4.80 -12.19 -22.49
C LEU A 477 -3.30 -12.29 -22.09
N PRO A 478 -2.77 -11.29 -21.36
CA PRO A 478 -1.43 -11.37 -20.77
C PRO A 478 -1.35 -12.50 -19.72
N LEU A 479 -0.14 -12.95 -19.43
CA LEU A 479 0.14 -13.83 -18.28
C LEU A 479 -0.14 -13.08 -16.97
N CYS A 480 -0.76 -13.75 -16.01
CA CYS A 480 -1.01 -13.17 -14.68
C CYS A 480 0.31 -12.93 -13.95
N THR A 481 0.57 -11.67 -13.56
CA THR A 481 1.75 -11.30 -12.76
C THR A 481 1.36 -10.70 -11.41
N MET A 482 2.21 -10.88 -10.40
CA MET A 482 2.00 -10.31 -9.06
C MET A 482 1.95 -8.78 -9.06
N GLY A 483 2.73 -8.11 -9.92
CA GLY A 483 2.78 -6.64 -9.97
C GLY A 483 1.62 -5.96 -10.70
N THR A 484 0.82 -6.71 -11.46
CA THR A 484 -0.29 -6.16 -12.29
C THR A 484 -1.65 -6.71 -11.90
N ASN A 485 -1.77 -8.03 -11.74
CA ASN A 485 -3.06 -8.72 -11.60
C ASN A 485 -3.36 -9.10 -10.14
N VAL A 486 -2.39 -9.02 -9.23
CA VAL A 486 -2.57 -9.31 -7.80
C VAL A 486 -2.42 -8.02 -7.00
N ARG A 487 -3.41 -7.73 -6.16
CA ARG A 487 -3.32 -6.73 -5.09
C ARG A 487 -3.08 -7.43 -3.76
N TYR A 488 -2.35 -6.77 -2.87
CA TYR A 488 -2.08 -7.26 -1.52
C TYR A 488 -2.45 -6.21 -0.48
N SER A 489 -2.71 -6.67 0.75
CA SER A 489 -2.96 -5.81 1.90
C SER A 489 -2.28 -6.32 3.15
N PHE A 490 -1.92 -5.40 4.04
CA PHE A 490 -1.27 -5.71 5.31
C PHE A 490 -2.30 -5.77 6.43
N SER A 491 -2.22 -6.82 7.25
CA SER A 491 -3.10 -7.05 8.39
C SER A 491 -2.31 -7.21 9.68
N ASN A 492 -2.98 -7.05 10.82
CA ASN A 492 -2.40 -7.13 12.17
C ASN A 492 -1.26 -6.14 12.48
N CYS A 493 -1.11 -5.05 11.72
CA CYS A 493 -0.05 -4.05 11.90
C CYS A 493 0.08 -3.56 13.35
N ASN A 494 -1.06 -3.24 13.98
CA ASN A 494 -1.16 -2.71 15.34
C ASN A 494 -1.32 -3.81 16.42
N SER A 495 -1.25 -5.09 16.04
CA SER A 495 -1.37 -6.19 17.00
C SER A 495 -0.03 -6.48 17.68
N SER A 496 -0.11 -6.78 18.99
CA SER A 496 0.98 -7.34 19.78
C SER A 496 0.83 -8.85 20.01
N SER A 497 -0.31 -9.45 19.65
CA SER A 497 -0.67 -10.84 19.96
C SER A 497 -0.89 -11.73 18.73
N GLN A 498 -0.86 -11.17 17.52
CA GLN A 498 -0.94 -11.92 16.26
C GLN A 498 0.17 -11.50 15.30
N PRO A 499 0.71 -12.44 14.50
CA PRO A 499 1.68 -12.12 13.45
C PRO A 499 1.07 -11.19 12.40
N ARG A 500 1.92 -10.35 11.81
CA ARG A 500 1.55 -9.49 10.68
C ARG A 500 1.47 -10.34 9.44
N ALA A 501 0.43 -10.14 8.64
CA ALA A 501 0.17 -10.97 7.48
C ALA A 501 -0.14 -10.15 6.24
N VAL A 502 0.52 -10.49 5.14
CA VAL A 502 0.20 -10.03 3.79
C VAL A 502 -0.84 -10.99 3.21
N THR A 503 -2.00 -10.46 2.86
CA THR A 503 -3.05 -11.24 2.18
C THR A 503 -3.17 -10.79 0.72
N PHE A 504 -3.56 -11.71 -0.16
CA PHE A 504 -3.56 -11.52 -1.61
C PHE A 504 -4.98 -11.66 -2.18
N ALA A 505 -5.30 -10.84 -3.17
CA ALA A 505 -6.54 -10.91 -3.94
C ALA A 505 -6.27 -10.53 -5.40
N TRP A 506 -7.09 -11.00 -6.33
CA TRP A 506 -7.02 -10.51 -7.71
C TRP A 506 -7.40 -9.02 -7.76
N THR A 507 -6.74 -8.26 -8.64
CA THR A 507 -7.10 -6.89 -9.01
C THR A 507 -8.48 -6.91 -9.68
N THR A 508 -8.63 -7.78 -10.69
CA THR A 508 -9.88 -8.02 -11.42
C THR A 508 -10.30 -9.48 -11.25
N PRO A 509 -11.04 -9.85 -10.18
CA PRO A 509 -11.54 -11.22 -9.98
C PRO A 509 -12.64 -11.57 -11.01
N ASP A 510 -12.74 -12.84 -11.39
CA ASP A 510 -13.82 -13.31 -12.26
C ASP A 510 -15.19 -13.20 -11.55
N PRO A 511 -16.21 -12.56 -12.16
CA PRO A 511 -17.52 -12.35 -11.54
C PRO A 511 -18.30 -13.63 -11.20
N ALA A 512 -18.01 -14.76 -11.87
CA ALA A 512 -18.60 -16.05 -11.56
C ALA A 512 -17.75 -16.88 -10.57
N ASN A 513 -16.43 -16.62 -10.50
CA ASN A 513 -15.55 -17.25 -9.51
C ASN A 513 -14.39 -16.34 -9.08
N SER A 514 -14.57 -15.64 -7.95
CA SER A 514 -13.58 -14.69 -7.44
C SER A 514 -12.23 -15.28 -7.02
N SER A 515 -12.08 -16.61 -7.01
CA SER A 515 -10.77 -17.27 -6.85
C SER A 515 -9.91 -17.24 -8.13
N GLN A 516 -10.47 -16.86 -9.27
CA GLN A 516 -9.79 -16.78 -10.58
C GLN A 516 -9.67 -15.32 -11.06
N PRO A 517 -8.63 -14.99 -11.86
CA PRO A 517 -8.50 -13.68 -12.48
C PRO A 517 -9.37 -13.57 -13.74
N TYR A 518 -9.86 -12.36 -14.03
CA TYR A 518 -10.69 -12.08 -15.20
C TYR A 518 -9.93 -11.46 -16.38
N ASP A 519 -8.82 -10.78 -16.10
CA ASP A 519 -8.08 -9.91 -17.05
C ASP A 519 -6.76 -10.51 -17.58
N CYS A 520 -6.33 -11.66 -17.04
CA CYS A 520 -5.14 -12.41 -17.44
C CYS A 520 -5.43 -13.92 -17.59
N ASP A 521 -4.53 -14.66 -18.23
CA ASP A 521 -4.62 -16.13 -18.40
C ASP A 521 -3.23 -16.76 -18.21
N GLY A 522 -3.15 -17.87 -17.45
CA GLY A 522 -1.90 -18.55 -17.08
C GLY A 522 -0.89 -17.70 -16.29
N GLY A 523 0.32 -18.23 -16.08
CA GLY A 523 1.30 -17.60 -15.19
C GLY A 523 0.98 -17.90 -13.72
N PHE A 524 0.70 -16.87 -12.91
CA PHE A 524 0.09 -17.08 -11.59
C PHE A 524 -1.34 -17.62 -11.76
N GLY A 525 -1.50 -18.95 -11.75
CA GLY A 525 -2.81 -19.61 -11.85
C GLY A 525 -3.62 -19.69 -10.55
N THR A 526 -3.00 -19.33 -9.42
CA THR A 526 -3.61 -19.27 -8.08
C THR A 526 -2.98 -18.13 -7.29
N LEU A 527 -3.76 -17.48 -6.42
CA LEU A 527 -3.22 -16.51 -5.46
C LEU A 527 -2.24 -17.20 -4.49
N PRO A 528 -1.17 -16.52 -4.04
CA PRO A 528 -0.33 -17.01 -2.96
C PRO A 528 -1.14 -17.17 -1.66
N SER A 529 -0.76 -18.15 -0.83
CA SER A 529 -1.25 -18.25 0.55
C SER A 529 -0.87 -17.00 1.36
N PRO A 530 -1.63 -16.65 2.43
CA PRO A 530 -1.27 -15.55 3.31
C PRO A 530 0.17 -15.68 3.84
N PHE A 531 0.98 -14.63 3.64
CA PHE A 531 2.38 -14.62 4.03
C PHE A 531 2.53 -13.94 5.40
N TYR A 532 3.07 -14.66 6.38
CA TYR A 532 3.20 -14.21 7.78
C TYR A 532 4.64 -13.78 8.08
N THR A 533 4.79 -12.70 8.85
CA THR A 533 6.09 -12.06 9.09
C THR A 533 6.13 -11.29 10.42
N SER A 534 7.31 -11.19 11.00
CA SER A 534 7.63 -10.32 12.13
C SER A 534 7.74 -8.84 11.75
N ARG A 535 8.05 -8.53 10.49
CA ARG A 535 8.40 -7.19 9.99
C ARG A 535 7.25 -6.18 10.16
N SER A 536 7.57 -4.91 10.38
CA SER A 536 6.56 -3.86 10.50
C SER A 536 5.86 -3.59 9.16
N CYS A 537 4.62 -3.12 9.19
CA CYS A 537 3.89 -2.78 7.96
C CYS A 537 4.53 -1.61 7.18
N GLU A 538 5.25 -0.72 7.86
CA GLU A 538 6.07 0.32 7.23
C GLU A 538 7.24 -0.30 6.44
N TRP A 539 7.94 -1.28 7.03
CA TRP A 539 8.99 -2.01 6.33
C TRP A 539 8.44 -2.80 5.14
N LEU A 540 7.28 -3.44 5.28
CA LEU A 540 6.61 -4.15 4.19
C LEU A 540 6.17 -3.20 3.06
N ALA A 541 5.69 -1.99 3.38
CA ALA A 541 5.37 -0.97 2.39
C ALA A 541 6.62 -0.47 1.63
N ALA A 542 7.76 -0.34 2.31
CA ALA A 542 9.01 0.13 1.72
C ALA A 542 9.79 -0.95 0.92
N ASN A 543 9.60 -2.25 1.23
CA ASN A 543 10.45 -3.35 0.72
C ASN A 543 9.68 -4.39 -0.12
N THR A 544 8.65 -3.96 -0.87
CA THR A 544 7.72 -4.81 -1.63
C THR A 544 8.42 -5.79 -2.58
N ALA A 545 9.43 -5.33 -3.32
CA ALA A 545 10.22 -6.20 -4.20
C ALA A 545 11.04 -7.26 -3.46
N LEU A 546 11.46 -6.99 -2.21
CA LEU A 546 12.35 -7.87 -1.45
C LEU A 546 11.56 -8.99 -0.75
N TRP A 547 10.45 -8.68 -0.07
CA TRP A 547 9.57 -9.73 0.49
C TRP A 547 8.74 -10.44 -0.59
N GLY A 548 8.56 -9.84 -1.78
CA GLY A 548 7.96 -10.53 -2.93
C GLY A 548 8.73 -11.80 -3.34
N LEU A 549 10.05 -11.83 -3.17
CA LEU A 549 10.89 -13.02 -3.37
C LEU A 549 10.67 -14.10 -2.30
N TRP A 550 10.24 -13.72 -1.10
CA TRP A 550 10.01 -14.64 0.01
C TRP A 550 8.78 -15.54 -0.22
N LEU A 551 7.90 -15.15 -1.15
CA LEU A 551 6.75 -15.96 -1.58
C LEU A 551 7.15 -17.22 -2.38
N THR A 552 8.36 -17.24 -2.96
CA THR A 552 8.91 -18.41 -3.67
C THR A 552 9.95 -19.18 -2.87
N SER A 553 10.67 -18.51 -1.96
CA SER A 553 11.72 -19.11 -1.13
C SER A 553 11.98 -18.27 0.12
N PRO A 554 11.85 -18.82 1.35
CA PRO A 554 12.07 -18.04 2.58
C PRO A 554 13.49 -17.46 2.69
N PRO A 555 13.65 -16.29 3.34
CA PRO A 555 14.96 -15.65 3.56
C PRO A 555 15.88 -16.45 4.49
N THR A 556 17.18 -16.13 4.46
CA THR A 556 18.15 -16.58 5.46
C THR A 556 17.97 -15.83 6.78
N CYS A 557 18.09 -16.54 7.91
CA CYS A 557 18.01 -15.92 9.23
C CYS A 557 19.24 -15.06 9.55
N ASP A 558 18.97 -13.86 10.06
CA ASP A 558 19.93 -12.89 10.60
C ASP A 558 19.49 -12.41 12.00
N LEU A 559 20.25 -11.48 12.58
CA LEU A 559 20.02 -10.91 13.92
C LEU A 559 18.68 -10.18 14.09
N SER A 560 17.95 -9.89 13.01
CA SER A 560 16.71 -9.11 13.02
C SER A 560 15.43 -9.94 12.97
N PHE A 561 15.54 -11.28 12.95
CA PHE A 561 14.39 -12.20 13.05
C PHE A 561 14.16 -12.72 14.49
N TYR A 562 15.09 -12.50 15.43
CA TYR A 562 14.94 -12.83 16.84
C TYR A 562 15.10 -11.59 17.73
N ASN A 563 14.71 -11.71 18.99
CA ASN A 563 14.91 -10.70 20.02
C ASN A 563 15.22 -11.39 21.36
N TYR A 564 15.48 -10.61 22.40
CA TYR A 564 15.72 -11.12 23.75
C TYR A 564 14.94 -10.32 24.81
N SER A 565 14.70 -10.97 25.94
CA SER A 565 14.22 -10.33 27.17
C SER A 565 15.31 -10.40 28.24
N VAL A 566 15.32 -9.45 29.18
CA VAL A 566 16.26 -9.45 30.33
C VAL A 566 15.44 -9.37 31.61
N SER A 567 15.61 -10.34 32.51
CA SER A 567 14.83 -10.44 33.74
C SER A 567 15.17 -9.36 34.77
N GLU A 568 14.34 -9.29 35.81
CA GLU A 568 14.71 -8.68 37.09
C GLU A 568 15.84 -9.44 37.79
N CYS A 569 16.45 -8.80 38.78
CA CYS A 569 17.54 -9.37 39.58
C CYS A 569 17.08 -10.54 40.47
N THR A 570 17.72 -11.70 40.31
CA THR A 570 17.50 -12.90 41.11
C THR A 570 18.18 -12.82 42.49
N SER A 571 17.90 -13.77 43.38
CA SER A 571 18.52 -13.88 44.72
C SER A 571 20.04 -14.06 44.68
N SER A 572 20.57 -14.58 43.56
CA SER A 572 22.00 -14.71 43.28
C SER A 572 22.65 -13.42 42.73
N SER A 573 21.90 -12.31 42.63
CA SER A 573 22.36 -11.03 42.05
C SER A 573 22.78 -11.13 40.57
N ILE A 574 22.06 -11.94 39.80
CA ILE A 574 22.17 -12.06 38.33
C ILE A 574 20.80 -11.87 37.67
N ARG A 575 20.80 -11.49 36.38
CA ARG A 575 19.63 -11.34 35.50
C ARG A 575 19.72 -12.40 34.40
N ASN A 576 18.61 -13.05 34.09
CA ASN A 576 18.52 -14.01 32.99
C ASN A 576 18.27 -13.26 31.68
N VAL A 577 18.85 -13.75 30.58
CA VAL A 577 18.63 -13.27 29.22
C VAL A 577 18.05 -14.41 28.39
N GLU A 578 16.83 -14.25 27.91
CA GLU A 578 16.12 -15.28 27.14
C GLU A 578 15.94 -14.85 25.69
N PHE A 579 16.39 -15.67 24.74
CA PHE A 579 16.27 -15.40 23.30
C PHE A 579 15.04 -16.08 22.71
N PHE A 580 14.34 -15.39 21.81
CA PHE A 580 13.16 -15.92 21.13
C PHE A 580 13.04 -15.39 19.69
N TRP A 581 12.58 -16.23 18.76
CA TRP A 581 12.22 -15.78 17.42
C TRP A 581 11.01 -14.83 17.48
N LEU A 582 11.03 -13.76 16.68
CA LEU A 582 9.91 -12.83 16.56
C LEU A 582 8.69 -13.47 15.88
N LEU A 583 8.93 -14.50 15.06
CA LEU A 583 7.90 -15.40 14.54
C LEU A 583 8.41 -16.85 14.65
N PRO A 584 8.11 -17.57 15.75
CA PRO A 584 8.51 -18.96 15.92
C PRO A 584 7.67 -19.90 15.03
N SER A 585 8.24 -21.06 14.68
CA SER A 585 7.51 -22.12 14.00
C SER A 585 6.43 -22.73 14.91
N ALA A 586 5.24 -22.93 14.36
CA ALA A 586 4.10 -23.51 15.08
C ALA A 586 4.32 -24.95 15.59
N THR A 587 5.35 -25.64 15.12
CA THR A 587 5.73 -27.00 15.57
C THR A 587 6.93 -27.03 16.51
N ASN A 588 7.78 -25.98 16.52
CA ASN A 588 8.96 -25.91 17.39
C ASN A 588 9.40 -24.45 17.58
N TYR A 589 9.27 -23.94 18.81
CA TYR A 589 9.59 -22.56 19.16
C TYR A 589 11.10 -22.22 19.06
N LEU A 590 11.98 -23.21 18.98
CA LEU A 590 13.42 -23.04 18.77
C LEU A 590 13.78 -22.75 17.30
N VAL A 591 12.83 -22.91 16.37
CA VAL A 591 13.02 -22.72 14.93
C VAL A 591 12.17 -21.54 14.46
N SER A 592 12.70 -20.72 13.54
CA SER A 592 11.94 -19.62 12.93
C SER A 592 10.82 -20.17 12.04
N GLY A 593 9.67 -19.49 12.05
CA GLY A 593 8.59 -19.70 11.08
C GLY A 593 8.73 -18.82 9.82
N GLU A 594 9.70 -17.89 9.80
CA GLU A 594 9.85 -16.88 8.74
C GLU A 594 11.11 -17.09 7.87
N CYS A 595 12.18 -17.67 8.41
CA CYS A 595 13.48 -17.77 7.75
C CYS A 595 14.12 -19.16 7.88
N ILE A 596 15.02 -19.52 6.96
CA ILE A 596 15.70 -20.82 6.88
C ILE A 596 17.21 -20.67 6.69
N ASN A 597 18.00 -21.47 7.42
CA ASN A 597 19.47 -21.36 7.47
C ASN A 597 19.97 -19.99 7.95
N GLY A 598 21.28 -19.77 8.00
CA GLY A 598 21.87 -18.53 8.55
C GLY A 598 22.18 -18.68 10.05
N VAL A 599 21.89 -17.65 10.85
CA VAL A 599 22.16 -17.69 12.30
C VAL A 599 21.14 -18.57 13.03
N SER A 600 21.60 -19.35 14.00
CA SER A 600 20.75 -20.06 14.96
C SER A 600 20.34 -19.14 16.11
N LEU A 601 19.21 -19.44 16.76
CA LEU A 601 18.81 -18.76 17.99
C LEU A 601 19.91 -18.93 19.07
N PRO A 602 20.40 -17.85 19.71
CA PRO A 602 21.40 -17.97 20.76
C PRO A 602 20.86 -18.69 22.00
N SER A 603 21.72 -19.39 22.73
CA SER A 603 21.37 -19.99 24.03
C SER A 603 21.16 -18.91 25.09
N ASN A 604 20.18 -19.11 25.96
CA ASN A 604 19.92 -18.22 27.10
C ASN A 604 21.17 -18.06 27.98
N THR A 605 21.43 -16.83 28.44
CA THR A 605 22.64 -16.46 29.20
C THR A 605 22.28 -15.65 30.44
N THR A 606 23.26 -15.24 31.24
CA THR A 606 23.06 -14.47 32.49
C THR A 606 24.05 -13.33 32.62
N VAL A 607 23.57 -12.17 33.07
CA VAL A 607 24.34 -10.93 33.27
C VAL A 607 24.32 -10.55 34.75
N ALA A 608 25.37 -9.92 35.26
CA ALA A 608 25.43 -9.48 36.66
C ALA A 608 24.46 -8.32 36.97
N CYS A 609 24.03 -8.19 38.23
CA CYS A 609 23.25 -7.05 38.72
C CYS A 609 24.14 -5.89 39.21
N ASP A 610 23.72 -4.66 38.90
CA ASP A 610 24.36 -3.41 39.34
C ASP A 610 24.17 -3.13 40.85
N TYR A 611 23.16 -3.74 41.45
CA TYR A 611 22.82 -3.60 42.86
C TYR A 611 22.61 -4.97 43.52
N VAL A 612 22.70 -4.99 44.84
CA VAL A 612 22.47 -6.18 45.67
C VAL A 612 21.01 -6.22 46.13
N PRO A 613 20.20 -7.22 45.74
CA PRO A 613 18.83 -7.33 46.25
C PRO A 613 18.80 -7.60 47.75
N THR A 614 17.81 -7.04 48.45
CA THR A 614 17.61 -7.20 49.91
C THR A 614 17.17 -8.61 50.33
N PHE A 615 16.92 -9.50 49.36
CA PHE A 615 16.65 -10.93 49.55
C PHE A 615 17.82 -11.82 49.10
N SER A 616 18.98 -11.23 48.78
CA SER A 616 20.20 -11.99 48.46
C SER A 616 20.89 -12.52 49.72
N GLY A 617 21.51 -13.70 49.64
CA GLY A 617 22.20 -14.32 50.77
C GLY A 617 23.36 -13.47 51.33
N VAL A 618 24.03 -12.70 50.47
CA VAL A 618 25.11 -11.78 50.86
C VAL A 618 24.58 -10.64 51.75
N TYR A 619 23.43 -10.04 51.39
CA TYR A 619 22.80 -9.03 52.22
C TYR A 619 22.35 -9.62 53.57
N THR A 620 21.70 -10.78 53.58
CA THR A 620 21.26 -11.44 54.83
C THR A 620 22.44 -11.75 55.77
N GLY A 621 23.57 -12.21 55.23
CA GLY A 621 24.80 -12.44 56.00
C GLY A 621 25.38 -11.17 56.61
N ILE A 622 25.44 -10.07 55.86
CA ILE A 622 25.95 -8.78 56.38
C ILE A 622 24.97 -8.13 57.35
N ALA A 623 23.67 -8.17 57.06
CA ALA A 623 22.64 -7.55 57.90
C ALA A 623 22.58 -8.21 59.29
N THR A 624 22.66 -9.55 59.37
CA THR A 624 22.68 -10.26 60.65
C THR A 624 23.91 -9.91 61.50
N ILE A 625 25.11 -9.86 60.92
CA ILE A 625 26.32 -9.39 61.61
C ILE A 625 26.16 -7.93 62.06
N THR A 626 25.62 -7.07 61.20
CA THR A 626 25.42 -5.63 61.49
C THR A 626 24.46 -5.41 62.65
N VAL A 627 23.37 -6.17 62.73
CA VAL A 627 22.40 -6.11 63.85
C VAL A 627 23.05 -6.53 65.16
N ILE A 628 23.89 -7.58 65.17
CA ILE A 628 24.64 -8.00 66.36
C ILE A 628 25.57 -6.87 66.84
N VAL A 629 26.31 -6.23 65.94
CA VAL A 629 27.17 -5.07 66.27
C VAL A 629 26.34 -3.90 66.82
N LEU A 630 25.21 -3.57 66.18
CA LEU A 630 24.33 -2.48 66.60
C LEU A 630 23.79 -2.70 68.02
N VAL A 631 23.34 -3.92 68.35
CA VAL A 631 22.90 -4.28 69.71
C VAL A 631 24.03 -4.09 70.73
N ILE A 632 25.26 -4.51 70.40
CA ILE A 632 26.44 -4.32 71.26
C ILE A 632 26.73 -2.83 71.48
N LEU A 633 26.62 -1.97 70.46
CA LEU A 633 26.81 -0.53 70.59
C LEU A 633 25.73 0.12 71.47
N VAL A 634 24.47 -0.28 71.34
CA VAL A 634 23.36 0.20 72.20
C VAL A 634 23.57 -0.22 73.66
N VAL A 635 24.03 -1.45 73.90
CA VAL A 635 24.43 -1.90 75.26
C VAL A 635 25.58 -1.04 75.80
N PHE A 636 26.60 -0.72 75.00
CA PHE A 636 27.67 0.19 75.44
C PHE A 636 27.18 1.61 75.73
N VAL A 637 26.23 2.16 74.97
CA VAL A 637 25.58 3.45 75.28
C VAL A 637 24.90 3.40 76.65
N ALA A 638 24.11 2.36 76.93
CA ALA A 638 23.45 2.19 78.22
C ALA A 638 24.45 2.04 79.38
N LEU A 639 25.55 1.31 79.19
CA LEU A 639 26.61 1.14 80.19
C LEU A 639 27.37 2.46 80.45
N VAL A 640 27.70 3.24 79.41
CA VAL A 640 28.35 4.55 79.55
C VAL A 640 27.46 5.54 80.29
N LEU A 641 26.13 5.53 80.04
CA LEU A 641 25.16 6.33 80.78
C LEU A 641 25.04 5.89 82.25
N LYS A 642 24.93 4.58 82.51
CA LYS A 642 24.80 4.02 83.87
C LYS A 642 26.02 4.33 84.75
N PHE A 643 27.23 4.24 84.21
CA PHE A 643 28.47 4.47 84.96
C PHE A 643 29.03 5.89 84.84
N ARG A 644 28.28 6.85 84.30
CA ARG A 644 28.77 8.20 83.96
C ARG A 644 29.42 8.98 85.11
N GLU A 645 29.02 8.72 86.35
CA GLU A 645 29.53 9.40 87.55
C GLU A 645 30.81 8.76 88.11
N LYS A 646 31.11 7.49 87.79
CA LYS A 646 32.33 6.80 88.25
C LYS A 646 33.57 7.51 87.67
N PRO A 647 34.67 7.65 88.44
CA PRO A 647 35.79 8.53 88.09
C PRO A 647 36.46 8.17 86.76
N VAL A 648 36.55 6.88 86.40
CA VAL A 648 37.08 6.39 85.12
C VAL A 648 36.31 6.98 83.93
N ILE A 649 34.99 6.86 83.92
CA ILE A 649 34.12 7.33 82.82
C ILE A 649 34.00 8.86 82.82
N LYS A 650 33.93 9.47 84.01
CA LYS A 650 33.87 10.93 84.18
C LYS A 650 35.15 11.61 83.68
N ARG A 651 36.33 11.04 83.96
CA ARG A 651 37.64 11.47 83.40
C ARG A 651 37.71 11.24 81.88
N SER A 652 37.20 10.10 81.39
CA SER A 652 37.08 9.75 79.96
C SER A 652 36.07 10.60 79.16
N GLN A 653 35.41 11.59 79.77
CA GLN A 653 34.56 12.57 79.09
C GLN A 653 33.35 11.93 78.37
N TRP A 654 32.40 11.37 79.15
CA TRP A 654 31.30 10.56 78.64
C TRP A 654 30.49 11.16 77.48
N HIS A 655 30.33 12.48 77.40
CA HIS A 655 29.68 13.18 76.26
C HIS A 655 30.35 12.85 74.91
N LEU A 656 31.68 12.92 74.80
CA LEU A 656 32.41 12.59 73.57
C LEU A 656 32.42 11.07 73.31
N LEU A 657 32.28 10.26 74.36
CA LEU A 657 32.19 8.81 74.26
C LEU A 657 30.83 8.35 73.70
N LEU A 658 29.75 9.07 74.02
CA LEU A 658 28.43 8.87 73.43
C LEU A 658 28.37 9.33 71.97
N LEU A 659 29.02 10.45 71.60
CA LEU A 659 29.06 10.90 70.20
C LEU A 659 29.89 9.97 69.31
N LEU A 660 30.98 9.39 69.84
CA LEU A 660 31.71 8.29 69.20
C LEU A 660 30.80 7.06 68.98
N LEU A 661 30.06 6.61 70.00
CA LEU A 661 29.13 5.48 69.90
C LEU A 661 27.96 5.75 68.91
N LEU A 662 27.42 6.97 68.90
CA LEU A 662 26.39 7.40 67.94
C LEU A 662 26.92 7.33 66.50
N GLY A 663 28.15 7.78 66.27
CA GLY A 663 28.82 7.61 64.97
C GLY A 663 28.92 6.14 64.55
N GLY A 664 29.24 5.23 65.49
CA GLY A 664 29.28 3.79 65.22
C GLY A 664 27.91 3.20 64.85
N ILE A 665 26.83 3.66 65.49
CA ILE A 665 25.45 3.26 65.16
C ILE A 665 25.06 3.76 63.76
N LEU A 666 25.46 4.98 63.39
CA LEU A 666 25.25 5.52 62.04
C LEU A 666 26.05 4.75 60.98
N ILE A 667 27.29 4.33 61.28
CA ILE A 667 28.06 3.46 60.38
C ILE A 667 27.38 2.09 60.19
N CYS A 668 26.76 1.52 61.23
CA CYS A 668 25.94 0.31 61.09
C CYS A 668 24.71 0.56 60.19
N ALA A 669 24.05 1.71 60.34
CA ALA A 669 22.92 2.08 59.47
C ALA A 669 23.35 2.29 58.00
N TYR A 670 24.52 2.87 57.75
CA TYR A 670 25.10 2.99 56.39
C TYR A 670 25.28 1.62 55.72
N VAL A 671 25.81 0.62 56.45
CA VAL A 671 25.97 -0.75 55.93
C VAL A 671 24.62 -1.39 55.56
N LEU A 672 23.59 -1.22 56.40
CA LEU A 672 22.23 -1.73 56.09
C LEU A 672 21.61 -1.04 54.88
N LEU A 673 21.86 0.27 54.69
CA LEU A 673 21.36 1.04 53.54
C LEU A 673 22.11 0.74 52.23
N GLY A 674 23.24 0.03 52.25
CA GLY A 674 24.09 -0.21 51.07
C GLY A 674 23.50 -1.18 50.03
N ALA A 675 22.51 -1.99 50.39
CA ALA A 675 21.78 -2.87 49.47
C ALA A 675 20.43 -2.26 49.03
N GLY A 676 19.73 -2.94 48.12
CA GLY A 676 18.49 -2.47 47.49
C GLY A 676 18.73 -1.67 46.21
N ALA A 677 17.72 -1.70 45.32
CA ALA A 677 17.74 -1.02 44.04
C ALA A 677 17.91 0.50 44.20
N PRO A 678 18.64 1.18 43.30
CA PRO A 678 18.75 2.63 43.29
C PRO A 678 17.37 3.30 43.33
N SER A 679 17.20 4.19 44.29
CA SER A 679 15.95 4.90 44.55
C SER A 679 16.28 6.20 45.29
N ASN A 680 15.45 7.24 45.13
CA ASN A 680 15.71 8.57 45.71
C ASN A 680 16.08 8.48 47.20
N PHE A 681 15.34 7.68 47.98
CA PHE A 681 15.65 7.48 49.40
C PHE A 681 17.04 6.89 49.63
N LEU A 682 17.40 5.78 48.97
CA LEU A 682 18.69 5.12 49.19
C LEU A 682 19.86 5.92 48.64
N CYS A 683 19.72 6.53 47.46
CA CYS A 683 20.78 7.33 46.84
C CYS A 683 21.10 8.61 47.65
N GLY A 684 20.10 9.25 48.28
CA GLY A 684 20.32 10.36 49.22
C GLY A 684 20.78 9.93 50.62
N ALA A 685 20.24 8.83 51.16
CA ALA A 685 20.54 8.40 52.53
C ALA A 685 21.94 7.77 52.68
N ARG A 686 22.41 7.01 51.68
CA ARG A 686 23.76 6.39 51.68
C ARG A 686 24.88 7.41 51.95
N PRO A 687 25.06 8.49 51.16
CA PRO A 687 26.12 9.47 51.41
C PRO A 687 25.92 10.22 52.73
N PHE A 688 24.68 10.60 53.08
CA PHE A 688 24.40 11.35 54.32
C PHE A 688 24.77 10.56 55.58
N VAL A 689 24.26 9.33 55.71
CA VAL A 689 24.46 8.49 56.91
C VAL A 689 25.92 8.06 57.03
N GLY A 690 26.56 7.66 55.92
CA GLY A 690 27.97 7.30 55.89
C GLY A 690 28.89 8.48 56.23
N SER A 691 28.62 9.66 55.66
CA SER A 691 29.36 10.90 55.93
C SER A 691 29.31 11.27 57.41
N LEU A 692 28.10 11.39 57.96
CA LEU A 692 27.88 11.82 59.33
C LEU A 692 28.40 10.81 60.36
N GLY A 693 28.25 9.50 60.11
CA GLY A 693 28.76 8.44 60.96
C GLY A 693 30.29 8.44 61.07
N TYR A 694 30.99 8.61 59.94
CA TYR A 694 32.46 8.76 59.92
C TYR A 694 32.91 10.00 60.70
N THR A 695 32.30 11.15 60.42
CA THR A 695 32.68 12.44 61.02
C THR A 695 32.41 12.48 62.52
N LEU A 696 31.30 11.88 63.01
CA LEU A 696 31.04 11.75 64.44
C LEU A 696 32.02 10.78 65.11
N CYS A 697 32.38 9.66 64.48
CA CYS A 697 33.40 8.76 65.02
C CYS A 697 34.75 9.45 65.13
N PHE A 698 35.35 9.83 64.00
CA PHE A 698 36.73 10.30 63.99
C PHE A 698 36.86 11.72 64.53
N GLY A 699 35.87 12.59 64.32
CA GLY A 699 35.83 13.91 64.96
C GLY A 699 35.84 13.81 66.49
N SER A 700 35.13 12.83 67.06
CA SER A 700 35.19 12.56 68.50
C SER A 700 36.56 12.06 68.97
N LEU A 701 37.31 11.31 68.14
CA LEU A 701 38.71 10.94 68.41
C LEU A 701 39.62 12.17 68.38
N LEU A 702 39.59 12.95 67.28
CA LEU A 702 40.37 14.18 67.09
C LEU A 702 40.16 15.17 68.25
N VAL A 703 38.92 15.52 68.56
CA VAL A 703 38.61 16.52 69.61
C VAL A 703 39.02 16.01 71.00
N LYS A 704 38.95 14.70 71.23
CA LYS A 704 39.43 14.09 72.46
C LYS A 704 40.96 14.12 72.57
N SER A 705 41.68 13.80 71.50
CA SER A 705 43.15 13.97 71.44
C SER A 705 43.55 15.43 71.62
N LEU A 706 42.84 16.37 70.99
CA LEU A 706 43.08 17.81 71.09
C LEU A 706 42.89 18.33 72.52
N ARG A 707 41.92 17.82 73.28
CA ARG A 707 41.80 18.16 74.70
C ARG A 707 42.94 17.60 75.54
N VAL A 708 43.43 16.40 75.26
CA VAL A 708 44.64 15.87 75.94
C VAL A 708 45.83 16.79 75.63
N TYR A 709 46.07 17.07 74.35
CA TYR A 709 47.16 17.95 73.90
C TYR A 709 47.15 19.31 74.60
N LEU A 710 46.02 20.02 74.56
CA LEU A 710 45.84 21.35 75.17
C LEU A 710 45.86 21.38 76.72
N VAL A 711 45.96 20.22 77.37
CA VAL A 711 46.21 20.10 78.82
C VAL A 711 47.71 19.96 79.12
N PHE A 712 48.50 19.37 78.22
CA PHE A 712 49.93 19.10 78.42
C PHE A 712 50.88 20.09 77.72
N GLU A 713 50.42 20.87 76.74
CA GLU A 713 51.23 21.81 75.94
C GLU A 713 51.80 23.03 76.72
N ASN A 714 51.58 23.14 78.04
CA ASN A 714 51.93 24.35 78.81
C ASN A 714 53.31 24.28 79.48
N LYS A 715 54.33 24.89 78.85
CA LYS A 715 55.69 25.06 79.41
C LYS A 715 55.77 25.79 80.77
N ALA A 716 54.69 26.45 81.21
CA ALA A 716 54.67 27.26 82.44
C ALA A 716 53.94 26.62 83.65
N MET A 717 53.65 25.32 83.63
CA MET A 717 53.12 24.52 84.76
C MET A 717 51.84 25.04 85.47
N LYS A 718 51.13 26.04 84.90
CA LYS A 718 49.93 26.64 85.49
C LYS A 718 48.68 25.85 85.09
N LYS A 719 47.96 25.30 86.08
CA LYS A 719 46.77 24.44 85.93
C LYS A 719 45.64 25.13 85.13
N ARG A 720 45.49 24.79 83.85
CA ARG A 720 44.43 25.30 82.96
C ARG A 720 43.24 24.35 82.91
N VAL A 721 42.07 24.80 83.36
CA VAL A 721 40.82 24.01 83.24
C VAL A 721 40.26 24.14 81.83
N VAL A 722 40.43 23.11 80.99
CA VAL A 722 39.83 23.05 79.65
C VAL A 722 38.39 22.55 79.76
N SER A 723 37.42 23.44 79.51
CA SER A 723 35.98 23.15 79.58
C SER A 723 35.52 22.15 78.51
N VAL A 724 34.58 21.26 78.91
CA VAL A 724 33.93 20.29 78.01
C VAL A 724 33.16 21.01 76.90
N TRP A 725 32.46 22.10 77.22
CA TRP A 725 31.68 22.89 76.25
C TRP A 725 32.52 23.42 75.09
N ARG A 726 33.77 23.87 75.35
CA ARG A 726 34.68 24.31 74.28
C ARG A 726 34.99 23.17 73.30
N MET A 727 35.08 21.93 73.78
CA MET A 727 35.36 20.76 72.93
C MET A 727 34.12 20.31 72.16
N LEU A 728 32.95 20.32 72.80
CA LEU A 728 31.68 20.07 72.10
C LEU A 728 31.43 21.10 70.99
N ASN A 729 31.76 22.38 71.20
CA ASN A 729 31.65 23.40 70.15
C ASN A 729 32.63 23.18 68.99
N ILE A 730 33.86 22.72 69.26
CA ILE A 730 34.82 22.37 68.19
C ILE A 730 34.33 21.15 67.40
N LEU A 731 33.80 20.12 68.07
CA LEU A 731 33.21 18.96 67.40
C LEU A 731 31.98 19.34 66.57
N SER A 732 31.11 20.20 67.11
CA SER A 732 29.95 20.74 66.41
C SER A 732 30.33 21.54 65.17
N ALA A 733 31.44 22.31 65.21
CA ALA A 733 31.96 22.99 64.02
C ALA A 733 32.47 22.00 62.95
N ILE A 734 33.20 20.95 63.35
CA ILE A 734 33.71 19.92 62.43
C ILE A 734 32.55 19.15 61.75
N VAL A 735 31.53 18.79 62.52
CA VAL A 735 30.31 18.14 62.03
C VAL A 735 29.47 19.11 61.20
N GLY A 736 29.39 20.39 61.56
CA GLY A 736 28.66 21.42 60.84
C GLY A 736 29.20 21.68 59.43
N VAL A 737 30.52 21.65 59.24
CA VAL A 737 31.14 21.71 57.90
C VAL A 737 30.77 20.48 57.06
N ASP A 738 30.81 19.28 57.66
CA ASP A 738 30.47 18.03 56.96
C ASP A 738 28.99 17.97 56.56
N ILE A 739 28.08 18.35 57.47
CA ILE A 739 26.65 18.50 57.19
C ILE A 739 26.43 19.57 56.12
N GLY A 740 27.15 20.70 56.18
CA GLY A 740 27.07 21.76 55.16
C GLY A 740 27.42 21.25 53.76
N ILE A 741 28.50 20.48 53.62
CA ILE A 741 28.90 19.87 52.34
C ILE A 741 27.80 18.93 51.81
N ILE A 742 27.27 18.05 52.65
CA ILE A 742 26.24 17.09 52.21
C ILE A 742 24.88 17.78 51.94
N VAL A 743 24.48 18.77 52.73
CA VAL A 743 23.22 19.51 52.51
C VAL A 743 23.29 20.33 51.22
N VAL A 744 24.43 20.98 50.93
CA VAL A 744 24.61 21.67 49.65
C VAL A 744 24.62 20.66 48.49
N TRP A 745 25.25 19.50 48.63
CA TRP A 745 25.20 18.43 47.62
C TRP A 745 23.74 17.99 47.35
N LEU A 746 23.00 17.58 48.38
CA LEU A 746 21.62 17.09 48.24
C LEU A 746 20.62 18.13 47.72
N LEU A 747 20.90 19.44 47.90
CA LEU A 747 20.04 20.53 47.41
C LEU A 747 20.43 21.06 46.03
N ALA A 748 21.74 21.14 45.71
CA ALA A 748 22.22 21.65 44.44
C ALA A 748 22.28 20.57 43.35
N GLU A 749 22.59 19.33 43.74
CA GLU A 749 22.77 18.21 42.82
C GLU A 749 22.44 16.87 43.50
N PHE A 750 21.15 16.58 43.63
CA PHE A 750 20.68 15.35 44.25
C PHE A 750 21.17 14.10 43.49
N PRO A 751 21.86 13.14 44.14
CA PRO A 751 22.25 11.88 43.51
C PRO A 751 20.99 11.02 43.26
N GLY A 752 20.52 11.00 42.01
CA GLY A 752 19.30 10.33 41.61
C GLY A 752 19.54 8.90 41.10
N PRO A 753 18.52 8.03 41.09
CA PRO A 753 18.56 6.78 40.35
C PRO A 753 18.57 7.09 38.84
N SER A 754 19.62 6.66 38.15
CA SER A 754 19.78 6.85 36.70
C SER A 754 19.85 5.50 35.99
N THR A 755 19.25 5.43 34.80
CA THR A 755 19.34 4.28 33.91
C THR A 755 20.12 4.64 32.65
N PHE A 756 20.98 3.73 32.20
CA PHE A 756 21.68 3.86 30.92
C PHE A 756 21.78 2.50 30.22
N ALA A 757 21.79 2.50 28.89
CA ALA A 757 22.00 1.29 28.10
C ALA A 757 23.47 1.18 27.69
N ALA A 758 24.11 0.06 28.02
CA ALA A 758 25.44 -0.30 27.54
C ALA A 758 25.38 -1.56 26.67
N ALA A 759 26.40 -1.80 25.85
CA ALA A 759 26.55 -3.07 25.14
C ALA A 759 26.86 -4.18 26.16
N ALA A 760 26.19 -5.33 26.05
CA ALA A 760 26.50 -6.48 26.88
C ALA A 760 27.86 -7.06 26.49
N SER A 761 28.58 -7.64 27.46
CA SER A 761 29.84 -8.36 27.20
C SER A 761 29.63 -9.84 26.88
N GLU A 762 28.48 -10.37 27.33
CA GLU A 762 28.12 -11.77 27.33
C GLU A 762 27.32 -12.20 26.08
N PHE A 763 26.75 -11.24 25.33
CA PHE A 763 25.98 -11.49 24.10
C PHE A 763 25.90 -10.24 23.21
N THR A 764 25.54 -10.42 21.93
CA THR A 764 25.33 -9.30 21.00
C THR A 764 23.99 -8.60 21.27
N GLY A 765 24.03 -7.57 22.11
CA GLY A 765 22.87 -6.72 22.44
C GLY A 765 23.23 -5.64 23.44
N THR A 766 22.22 -4.95 23.97
CA THR A 766 22.35 -3.97 25.06
C THR A 766 21.63 -4.40 26.33
N VAL A 767 22.18 -4.01 27.47
CA VAL A 767 21.58 -4.17 28.80
C VAL A 767 21.39 -2.79 29.43
N VAL A 768 20.25 -2.61 30.10
CA VAL A 768 19.97 -1.40 30.88
C VAL A 768 20.53 -1.57 32.28
N HIS A 769 21.52 -0.76 32.62
CA HIS A 769 22.15 -0.65 33.93
C HIS A 769 21.46 0.41 34.79
N VAL A 770 21.53 0.27 36.12
CA VAL A 770 20.92 1.20 37.09
C VAL A 770 21.88 1.55 38.22
N GLU A 771 22.14 2.84 38.43
CA GLU A 771 23.02 3.32 39.51
C GLU A 771 22.48 4.59 40.20
N CYS A 772 23.17 5.05 41.26
CA CYS A 772 22.92 6.34 41.91
C CYS A 772 23.91 7.38 41.36
N HIS A 773 23.50 8.21 40.39
CA HIS A 773 24.38 9.13 39.68
C HIS A 773 24.17 10.60 40.10
N SER A 774 25.27 11.36 40.08
CA SER A 774 25.35 12.79 40.35
C SER A 774 26.07 13.44 39.16
N SER A 775 25.54 14.51 38.57
CA SER A 775 26.13 15.13 37.36
C SER A 775 27.55 15.68 37.54
N SER A 776 28.02 15.88 38.77
CA SER A 776 29.34 16.41 39.11
C SER A 776 30.02 15.58 40.20
N PHE A 777 31.25 15.13 39.93
CA PHE A 777 32.11 14.48 40.94
C PHE A 777 32.58 15.44 42.06
N ILE A 778 32.27 16.73 41.97
CA ILE A 778 32.77 17.82 42.82
C ILE A 778 32.41 17.59 44.30
N PHE A 779 31.15 17.30 44.61
CA PHE A 779 30.68 17.12 45.99
C PHE A 779 31.22 15.83 46.66
N PRO A 780 31.23 14.66 45.99
CA PRO A 780 31.97 13.49 46.47
C PRO A 780 33.43 13.79 46.82
N VAL A 781 34.17 14.45 45.91
CA VAL A 781 35.59 14.78 46.12
C VAL A 781 35.77 15.77 47.28
N LEU A 782 34.90 16.78 47.41
CA LEU A 782 34.94 17.74 48.51
C LEU A 782 34.68 17.07 49.88
N SER A 783 33.74 16.12 49.94
CA SER A 783 33.47 15.33 51.15
C SER A 783 34.66 14.42 51.53
N ILE A 784 35.27 13.75 50.55
CA ILE A 784 36.48 12.92 50.75
C ILE A 784 37.65 13.80 51.22
N PHE A 785 37.86 14.96 50.59
CA PHE A 785 38.90 15.91 50.98
C PHE A 785 38.72 16.41 52.42
N TRP A 786 37.50 16.81 52.82
CA TRP A 786 37.22 17.21 54.20
C TRP A 786 37.52 16.07 55.19
N LYS A 787 37.09 14.83 54.88
CA LYS A 787 37.39 13.67 55.73
C LYS A 787 38.88 13.36 55.81
N ALA A 788 39.63 13.54 54.72
CA ALA A 788 41.09 13.42 54.74
C ALA A 788 41.73 14.48 55.66
N VAL A 789 41.35 15.75 55.56
CA VAL A 789 41.83 16.83 56.44
C VAL A 789 41.55 16.52 57.91
N VAL A 790 40.31 16.16 58.25
CA VAL A 790 39.95 15.78 59.63
C VAL A 790 40.76 14.57 60.11
N THR A 791 40.96 13.57 59.24
CA THR A 791 41.70 12.33 59.54
C THR A 791 43.19 12.59 59.82
N PHE A 792 43.89 13.31 58.93
CA PHE A 792 45.31 13.60 59.11
C PHE A 792 45.58 14.53 60.30
N VAL A 793 44.73 15.55 60.53
CA VAL A 793 44.86 16.42 61.72
C VAL A 793 44.61 15.62 63.01
N GLY A 794 43.61 14.75 63.06
CA GLY A 794 43.38 13.91 64.24
C GLY A 794 44.47 12.86 64.48
N LEU A 795 45.05 12.29 63.42
CA LEU A 795 46.21 11.40 63.57
C LEU A 795 47.43 12.16 64.09
N TYR A 796 47.72 13.34 63.55
CA TYR A 796 48.84 14.19 63.99
C TYR A 796 48.70 14.59 65.48
N VAL A 797 47.53 15.08 65.88
CA VAL A 797 47.28 15.43 67.29
C VAL A 797 47.32 14.20 68.21
N SER A 798 46.87 13.02 67.73
CA SER A 798 46.96 11.76 68.48
C SER A 798 48.40 11.25 68.60
N PHE A 799 49.24 11.45 67.58
CA PHE A 799 50.66 11.10 67.56
C PHE A 799 51.45 11.87 68.62
N LEU A 800 51.13 13.16 68.83
CA LEU A 800 51.81 14.04 69.78
C LEU A 800 51.53 13.67 71.26
N ILE A 801 50.37 13.09 71.57
CA ILE A 801 49.98 12.75 72.96
C ILE A 801 50.34 11.33 73.40
N ARG A 802 50.88 10.49 72.51
CA ARG A 802 51.01 9.04 72.74
C ARG A 802 51.91 8.63 73.91
N HIS A 803 52.83 9.50 74.33
CA HIS A 803 53.83 9.27 75.39
C HIS A 803 53.58 10.09 76.67
N VAL A 804 52.36 10.62 76.84
CA VAL A 804 51.92 11.31 78.06
C VAL A 804 51.95 10.37 79.28
N SER A 805 52.19 10.93 80.48
CA SER A 805 52.47 10.19 81.72
C SER A 805 51.29 9.32 82.22
N GLY A 806 51.63 8.33 83.06
CA GLY A 806 50.79 7.18 83.42
C GLY A 806 49.41 7.46 84.03
N ASP A 807 49.15 8.65 84.56
CA ASP A 807 47.80 9.06 85.01
C ASP A 807 46.77 9.14 83.87
N PHE A 808 47.25 9.20 82.62
CA PHE A 808 46.45 9.27 81.40
C PHE A 808 46.84 8.19 80.37
N GLN A 809 46.85 6.92 80.82
CA GLN A 809 46.88 5.69 79.99
C GLN A 809 45.83 5.60 78.85
N GLU A 810 45.03 6.64 78.61
CA GLU A 810 44.03 6.70 77.54
C GLU A 810 44.61 7.10 76.17
N SER A 811 45.71 7.87 76.13
CA SER A 811 46.22 8.46 74.86
C SER A 811 46.69 7.41 73.84
N ILE A 812 47.34 6.33 74.28
CA ILE A 812 47.79 5.25 73.41
C ILE A 812 46.62 4.56 72.68
N TRP A 813 45.50 4.32 73.38
CA TRP A 813 44.31 3.70 72.78
C TRP A 813 43.63 4.60 71.76
N ILE A 814 43.62 5.93 71.98
CA ILE A 814 43.11 6.88 70.99
C ILE A 814 44.01 6.90 69.75
N PHE A 815 45.33 6.88 69.91
CA PHE A 815 46.27 6.79 68.79
C PHE A 815 46.08 5.50 67.98
N SER A 816 46.00 4.33 68.66
CA SER A 816 45.71 3.05 67.99
C SER A 816 44.36 3.06 67.26
N ALA A 817 43.31 3.63 67.86
CA ALA A 817 42.01 3.78 67.21
C ALA A 817 42.09 4.68 65.95
N SER A 818 42.81 5.81 66.02
CA SER A 818 43.02 6.67 64.84
C SER A 818 43.78 5.97 63.71
N CYS A 819 44.76 5.12 64.03
CA CYS A 819 45.46 4.30 63.02
C CYS A 819 44.53 3.26 62.36
N VAL A 820 43.66 2.60 63.13
CA VAL A 820 42.68 1.63 62.59
C VAL A 820 41.70 2.31 61.62
N VAL A 821 41.22 3.51 61.95
CA VAL A 821 40.32 4.25 61.03
C VAL A 821 41.04 4.70 59.76
N LEU A 822 42.32 5.13 59.83
CA LEU A 822 43.08 5.48 58.63
C LEU A 822 43.30 4.26 57.71
N VAL A 823 43.69 3.11 58.25
CA VAL A 823 43.88 1.90 57.44
C VAL A 823 42.55 1.45 56.81
N GLY A 824 41.46 1.51 57.58
CA GLY A 824 40.12 1.24 57.06
C GLY A 824 39.72 2.17 55.91
N SER A 825 39.91 3.49 56.04
CA SER A 825 39.52 4.45 55.01
C SER A 825 40.35 4.31 53.72
N LEU A 826 41.64 3.99 53.83
CA LEU A 826 42.49 3.72 52.66
C LEU A 826 42.06 2.46 51.91
N LEU A 827 41.74 1.36 52.63
CA LEU A 827 41.24 0.13 52.00
C LEU A 827 39.89 0.35 51.30
N MET A 828 38.97 1.07 51.96
CA MET A 828 37.68 1.42 51.37
C MET A 828 37.82 2.27 50.10
N MET A 829 38.72 3.26 50.09
CA MET A 829 38.96 4.11 48.92
C MET A 829 39.53 3.29 47.73
N THR A 830 40.50 2.40 47.99
CA THR A 830 41.05 1.50 46.96
C THR A 830 39.97 0.59 46.36
N MET A 831 39.14 -0.03 47.19
CA MET A 831 38.06 -0.90 46.73
C MET A 831 36.94 -0.15 45.97
N ALA A 832 36.69 1.12 46.30
CA ALA A 832 35.64 1.92 45.67
C ALA A 832 36.02 2.50 44.29
N TYR A 833 37.30 2.72 44.01
CA TYR A 833 37.75 3.45 42.81
C TYR A 833 38.77 2.71 41.92
N LEU A 834 39.42 1.64 42.40
CA LEU A 834 40.49 0.95 41.66
C LEU A 834 40.17 -0.52 41.32
N VAL A 835 39.00 -1.04 41.71
CA VAL A 835 38.63 -2.44 41.46
C VAL A 835 37.17 -2.53 41.00
N ALA A 836 36.96 -2.99 39.76
CA ALA A 836 35.63 -3.37 39.28
C ALA A 836 35.28 -4.78 39.80
N LEU A 837 34.18 -4.90 40.53
CA LEU A 837 33.64 -6.17 41.03
C LEU A 837 32.12 -6.21 40.84
N PRO A 838 31.50 -7.38 40.63
CA PRO A 838 30.05 -7.52 40.69
C PRO A 838 29.49 -6.97 42.02
N ALA A 839 28.32 -6.33 41.99
CA ALA A 839 27.80 -5.55 43.11
C ALA A 839 27.73 -6.34 44.43
N ALA A 840 27.38 -7.63 44.36
CA ALA A 840 27.36 -8.54 45.51
C ALA A 840 28.74 -8.71 46.18
N ALA A 841 29.81 -8.82 45.40
CA ALA A 841 31.17 -8.92 45.93
C ALA A 841 31.65 -7.56 46.48
N ALA A 842 31.39 -6.46 45.77
CA ALA A 842 31.76 -5.11 46.19
C ALA A 842 31.11 -4.74 47.54
N TYR A 843 29.78 -4.86 47.65
CA TYR A 843 29.03 -4.67 48.90
C TYR A 843 29.52 -5.62 50.00
N GLY A 844 29.84 -6.87 49.63
CA GLY A 844 30.44 -7.89 50.47
C GLY A 844 31.68 -7.40 51.23
N PHE A 845 32.72 -7.02 50.48
CA PHE A 845 34.00 -6.59 51.06
C PHE A 845 33.90 -5.24 51.78
N LEU A 846 33.25 -4.25 51.18
CA LEU A 846 33.13 -2.89 51.74
C LEU A 846 32.42 -2.90 53.11
N SER A 847 31.35 -3.69 53.25
CA SER A 847 30.63 -3.85 54.52
C SER A 847 31.48 -4.56 55.57
N ALA A 848 32.16 -5.65 55.21
CA ALA A 848 32.99 -6.41 56.14
C ALA A 848 34.15 -5.57 56.72
N ILE A 849 34.85 -4.79 55.88
CA ILE A 849 35.92 -3.88 56.30
C ILE A 849 35.36 -2.80 57.25
N THR A 850 34.22 -2.21 56.89
CA THR A 850 33.56 -1.15 57.67
C THR A 850 33.15 -1.62 59.06
N LEU A 851 32.51 -2.79 59.15
CA LEU A 851 32.11 -3.38 60.43
C LEU A 851 33.32 -3.75 61.29
N PHE A 852 34.36 -4.39 60.70
CA PHE A 852 35.57 -4.77 61.41
C PHE A 852 36.29 -3.55 62.03
N CYS A 853 36.51 -2.50 61.23
CA CYS A 853 37.14 -1.27 61.72
C CYS A 853 36.32 -0.61 62.84
N THR A 854 34.99 -0.66 62.76
CA THR A 854 34.07 -0.14 63.79
C THR A 854 34.19 -0.94 65.09
N ILE A 855 34.13 -2.27 65.03
CA ILE A 855 34.26 -3.17 66.21
C ILE A 855 35.60 -2.91 66.91
N VAL A 856 36.71 -2.91 66.17
CA VAL A 856 38.06 -2.70 66.72
C VAL A 856 38.18 -1.31 67.36
N THR A 857 37.74 -0.26 66.65
CA THR A 857 37.77 1.13 67.17
C THR A 857 37.01 1.27 68.49
N MET A 858 35.80 0.71 68.59
CA MET A 858 35.00 0.79 69.81
C MET A 858 35.58 -0.06 70.93
N THR A 859 36.14 -1.23 70.62
CA THR A 859 36.78 -2.13 71.60
C THR A 859 38.02 -1.47 72.21
N LEU A 860 38.91 -0.88 71.40
CA LEU A 860 40.07 -0.12 71.88
C LEU A 860 39.66 1.06 72.76
N MET A 861 38.57 1.75 72.40
CA MET A 861 38.11 2.95 73.11
C MET A 861 37.30 2.67 74.38
N LEU A 862 36.75 1.47 74.57
CA LEU A 862 35.86 1.13 75.70
C LEU A 862 36.39 0.02 76.61
N GLY A 863 37.01 -1.02 76.05
CA GLY A 863 37.50 -2.19 76.80
C GLY A 863 38.39 -1.83 78.00
N PRO A 864 39.43 -1.00 77.83
CA PRO A 864 40.32 -0.57 78.92
C PRO A 864 39.64 0.24 80.05
N LYS A 865 38.37 0.63 79.91
CA LYS A 865 37.62 1.40 80.92
C LYS A 865 36.69 0.50 81.72
N PHE A 866 35.99 -0.43 81.06
CA PHE A 866 35.15 -1.39 81.75
C PHE A 866 35.98 -2.38 82.60
N THR A 867 37.16 -2.79 82.13
CA THR A 867 38.10 -3.59 82.94
C THR A 867 38.64 -2.84 84.17
N ARG A 868 38.75 -1.51 84.10
CA ARG A 868 39.17 -0.66 85.22
C ARG A 868 38.05 -0.39 86.23
N LEU A 869 36.82 -0.13 85.76
CA LEU A 869 35.64 0.01 86.62
C LEU A 869 35.47 -1.20 87.55
N ASN A 870 35.59 -2.42 86.98
CA ASN A 870 35.49 -3.67 87.73
C ASN A 870 36.63 -3.90 88.74
N ARG A 871 37.69 -3.08 88.72
CA ARG A 871 38.86 -3.20 89.59
C ARG A 871 38.86 -2.18 90.74
N GLU A 872 38.19 -1.04 90.58
CA GLU A 872 38.01 -0.03 91.64
C GLU A 872 36.92 -0.47 92.64
N ASP A 873 35.82 -1.07 92.16
CA ASP A 873 34.73 -1.56 93.02
C ASP A 873 35.22 -2.71 93.93
N LEU A 874 36.06 -3.61 93.38
CA LEU A 874 36.75 -4.69 94.10
C LEU A 874 37.71 -4.23 95.21
N THR A 875 37.99 -2.92 95.32
CA THR A 875 38.83 -2.34 96.38
C THR A 875 38.07 -1.46 97.37
N THR A 876 36.77 -1.25 97.19
CA THR A 876 35.99 -0.28 97.99
C THR A 876 35.26 -0.93 99.19
N ASP A 877 34.98 -2.23 99.14
CA ASP A 877 34.24 -2.96 100.20
C ASP A 877 35.09 -3.33 101.44
N THR A 878 36.40 -3.05 101.44
CA THR A 878 37.34 -3.58 102.46
C THR A 878 37.78 -2.56 103.53
N THR A 879 37.10 -1.41 103.68
CA THR A 879 37.41 -0.40 104.71
C THR A 879 36.17 0.07 105.47
N GLY A 880 35.61 -0.79 106.31
CA GLY A 880 34.52 -0.45 107.24
C GLY A 880 34.41 -1.43 108.41
N ALA A 881 34.79 -0.96 109.62
CA ALA A 881 34.82 -1.71 110.89
C ALA A 881 35.78 -2.93 110.92
N THR A 882 36.40 -3.33 112.04
CA THR A 882 36.26 -2.92 113.47
C THR A 882 37.61 -2.60 114.11
N ASN A 883 37.60 -1.79 115.18
CA ASN A 883 38.78 -1.38 115.94
C ASN A 883 38.84 -2.08 117.31
N GLY A 884 39.92 -2.83 117.59
CA GLY A 884 40.29 -3.33 118.93
C GLY A 884 39.37 -4.39 119.58
N THR A 885 39.75 -5.02 120.70
CA THR A 885 41.06 -5.06 121.39
C THR A 885 41.13 -6.25 122.37
N LYS A 886 42.35 -6.75 122.69
CA LYS A 886 42.82 -7.36 123.98
C LYS A 886 41.84 -8.23 124.82
N ALA A 887 42.21 -9.40 125.36
CA ALA A 887 43.45 -10.19 125.32
C ALA A 887 43.05 -11.70 125.51
N THR A 888 43.73 -12.65 126.16
CA THR A 888 44.61 -12.65 127.36
C THR A 888 45.24 -14.07 127.51
N LYS A 889 45.60 -14.46 128.74
CA LYS A 889 45.69 -15.84 129.26
C LYS A 889 44.83 -16.88 128.49
N GLY A 890 45.46 -17.94 127.98
CA GLY A 890 44.83 -19.21 127.56
C GLY A 890 44.17 -19.23 126.17
N SER A 891 43.92 -20.40 125.54
CA SER A 891 44.30 -21.78 125.91
C SER A 891 44.10 -22.77 124.74
N LYS A 892 45.10 -23.67 124.50
CA LYS A 892 45.04 -24.92 123.68
C LYS A 892 44.75 -24.79 122.15
N THR A 893 44.88 -25.82 121.29
CA THR A 893 45.91 -26.89 121.06
C THR A 893 45.53 -27.67 119.76
N SER A 894 46.52 -28.15 118.97
CA SER A 894 46.38 -29.17 117.87
C SER A 894 45.70 -28.71 116.55
N LYS A 895 46.25 -28.96 115.34
CA LYS A 895 46.52 -30.22 114.55
C LYS A 895 45.27 -30.77 113.81
N THR A 896 45.32 -31.39 112.61
CA THR A 896 46.31 -31.49 111.49
C THR A 896 45.68 -32.27 110.29
N SER A 897 45.67 -31.72 109.07
CA SER A 897 45.54 -32.42 107.75
C SER A 897 44.24 -33.25 107.49
N MET A 898 43.91 -33.83 106.31
CA MET A 898 44.58 -33.98 104.99
C MET A 898 43.56 -34.34 103.85
N VAL A 899 44.03 -34.50 102.61
CA VAL A 899 43.58 -35.44 101.53
C VAL A 899 42.58 -34.98 100.42
N ASN A 900 43.07 -35.14 99.17
CA ASN A 900 42.44 -35.33 97.83
C ASN A 900 41.47 -34.29 97.21
N SER A 901 41.57 -33.86 95.94
CA SER A 901 41.89 -34.45 94.59
C SER A 901 40.59 -34.77 93.79
N SER A 902 40.44 -34.56 92.47
CA SER A 902 41.37 -34.24 91.35
C SER A 902 40.83 -33.04 90.49
N ALA A 903 41.03 -32.76 89.19
CA ALA A 903 41.68 -33.41 88.02
C ALA A 903 41.96 -32.43 86.83
N ILE A 904 42.68 -32.91 85.79
CA ILE A 904 42.43 -32.83 84.31
C ILE A 904 41.61 -31.63 83.76
N SER A 905 41.96 -30.89 82.68
CA SER A 905 43.11 -30.79 81.74
C SER A 905 43.05 -29.39 81.08
N ALA A 906 44.10 -28.65 80.71
CA ALA A 906 45.30 -28.93 79.90
C ALA A 906 45.12 -28.79 78.36
N SER A 907 45.75 -27.72 77.83
CA SER A 907 46.33 -27.56 76.47
C SER A 907 45.46 -27.32 75.22
N ARG A 908 45.77 -26.19 74.54
CA ARG A 908 45.57 -25.88 73.11
C ARG A 908 46.96 -25.71 72.49
N VAL A 909 47.33 -26.36 71.38
CA VAL A 909 48.55 -26.00 70.60
C VAL A 909 48.60 -26.58 69.16
N VAL A 910 48.78 -25.66 68.17
CA VAL A 910 49.58 -25.74 66.91
C VAL A 910 49.19 -26.65 65.71
N SER A 911 49.58 -26.15 64.52
CA SER A 911 49.62 -26.74 63.16
C SER A 911 48.27 -27.08 62.51
N SER A 912 47.90 -26.56 61.33
CA SER A 912 48.62 -26.32 60.06
C SER A 912 49.02 -27.61 59.35
N ALA A 913 48.28 -27.93 58.29
CA ALA A 913 48.56 -29.04 57.38
C ALA A 913 48.64 -28.52 55.94
N ARG A 914 49.64 -29.00 55.20
CA ARG A 914 49.74 -28.87 53.73
C ARG A 914 49.80 -30.30 53.20
N GLY A 915 48.75 -30.74 52.51
CA GLY A 915 48.69 -32.03 51.83
C GLY A 915 48.64 -31.84 50.32
N HIS A 916 49.31 -32.72 49.60
CA HIS A 916 49.13 -32.92 48.16
C HIS A 916 48.57 -34.33 47.96
N ASP A 917 47.60 -34.43 47.04
CA ASP A 917 47.17 -35.59 46.23
C ASP A 917 47.27 -37.01 46.80
N VAL A 918 46.15 -37.75 46.74
CA VAL A 918 45.89 -38.76 45.68
C VAL A 918 44.50 -39.40 45.90
N GLN A 919 43.71 -39.54 44.83
CA GLN A 919 42.46 -40.32 44.77
C GLN A 919 42.80 -41.82 44.57
N PRO A 920 41.97 -42.80 45.00
CA PRO A 920 40.68 -43.02 44.32
C PRO A 920 39.53 -43.54 45.21
N HIS A 921 38.32 -43.00 45.02
CA HIS A 921 37.19 -43.69 44.40
C HIS A 921 36.08 -42.69 44.06
#